data_AF-A0A4R5DFN8-F1
#
_entry.id   AF-A0A4R5DFN8-F1
#
_cell.length_a   1.000
_cell.length_b   1.000
_cell.length_c   1.000
_cell.angle_alpha   90.00
_cell.angle_beta   90.00
_cell.angle_gamma   90.00
#
_symmetry.space_group_name_H-M   'P 1'
#
loop_
_entity.id
_entity.type
_entity.pdbx_description
1 polymer ?
#
loop_
_entity_poly.entity_id
_entity_poly.type
_entity_poly.pdbx_seq_one_letter_code
_entity_poly.pdbx_strand_id
1 'polypeptide(L)'
;MWFFRKNRWQLVTLLSFLSWQAVAQAPENSVLYKGTDIGVKLLVFVLLGLFLAYIIKIIISLSQVGGTLLKKISFKVDKNQISGLTADQIDIMLKIVTKTPGPAPAVKIILPALIIWLWPHFSNAQTTVQAATRENILTQPGVLITFVLLFIPLLAGFLLLISKISTLLKKYQRSKIQVELQSIADNLGNEMFYEEVSVLSDRKKALLFQLSQNELAGENIASDEKGLLNNIKIQHGTDIFPVKKKPIPRPKIDPKLTQLILAFIASAVLWLVIGTTIGEYVGIKFVAPDADAISWLSFGRLRPVHTNLVFWGWATLGMLGLGYYVVPMVGNGKLYNIKMGWASLHLINLSHVLGTVSLMAGINNGGGEYREYIWPIMLLFAIGLGLSTTNYLKTIAQRKTKEIYISNWYISAAVIFLPIIALVSYLPFWQNGIGEVILQGFYMHQAVGLWFMMFCLGLLYYFLPQQFNKPIYSYSLGVLAFWTQILFYTLIGTHHFVFSALPWWLQTTAIVGSVGMLIPVTSGTINFLMTFKGGWDKVTNSYSLPFFLVGVIYYFTGSYQGTAEAFRSTNLIWHFTDFTIAHSHITMYGIISFIIFAGIYAIVPRLTGKEPPQIMVGAHFWLALIGLQFYTIPLMIGGTLKGLSWGDARPFIESVVLMGPYWLWRAIGGSMMWLSHLVLAYNLYKMVYPSEEFTVKEEVFKILKQKADLNTPLIKTDHEPI
;
A
#
# COMPACT_ATOMS: atom_id res chain seq x y z
N MET A 1 -10.97 6.66 36.27
CA MET A 1 -9.76 6.72 35.42
C MET A 1 -9.30 5.35 34.85
N TRP A 2 -9.88 4.21 35.27
CA TRP A 2 -9.51 2.87 34.75
C TRP A 2 -10.39 2.38 33.56
N PHE A 3 -11.60 2.92 33.42
CA PHE A 3 -12.56 2.52 32.38
C PHE A 3 -12.27 3.07 30.96
N PHE A 4 -11.45 4.13 30.85
CA PHE A 4 -11.14 4.80 29.57
C PHE A 4 -10.00 4.17 28.76
N ARG A 5 -9.40 3.08 29.23
CA ARG A 5 -8.20 2.50 28.60
C ARG A 5 -8.50 1.37 27.59
N LYS A 6 -9.70 0.77 27.59
CA LYS A 6 -9.95 -0.49 26.83
C LYS A 6 -10.86 -0.37 25.60
N ASN A 7 -11.75 0.61 25.49
CA ASN A 7 -12.82 0.63 24.46
C ASN A 7 -12.81 1.84 23.50
N ARG A 8 -11.65 2.21 22.94
CA ARG A 8 -11.54 3.39 22.05
C ARG A 8 -12.19 3.25 20.66
N TRP A 9 -12.53 2.03 20.24
CA TRP A 9 -13.08 1.80 18.90
C TRP A 9 -14.57 1.48 18.87
N GLN A 10 -15.15 1.02 20.00
CA GLN A 10 -16.57 0.66 20.06
C GLN A 10 -17.50 1.87 19.97
N LEU A 11 -17.06 3.06 20.41
CA LEU A 11 -17.86 4.28 20.27
C LEU A 11 -17.96 4.75 18.81
N VAL A 12 -16.90 4.57 18.02
CA VAL A 12 -16.87 4.95 16.59
C VAL A 12 -17.73 3.99 15.76
N THR A 13 -17.72 2.69 16.09
CA THR A 13 -18.65 1.72 15.49
C THR A 13 -20.09 1.89 15.96
N LEU A 14 -20.33 2.24 17.23
CA LEU A 14 -21.71 2.51 17.71
C LEU A 14 -22.30 3.79 17.07
N LEU A 15 -21.50 4.85 16.92
CA LEU A 15 -21.96 6.12 16.33
C LEU A 15 -22.18 6.03 14.81
N SER A 16 -21.46 5.14 14.12
CA SER A 16 -21.71 4.84 12.69
C SER A 16 -22.89 3.88 12.48
N PHE A 17 -23.27 3.09 13.49
CA PHE A 17 -24.47 2.24 13.44
C PHE A 17 -25.76 2.98 13.85
N LEU A 18 -25.70 3.89 14.83
CA LEU A 18 -26.89 4.59 15.35
C LEU A 18 -27.36 5.75 14.45
N SER A 19 -26.57 6.18 13.47
CA SER A 19 -26.98 7.18 12.47
C SER A 19 -27.70 6.58 11.26
N TRP A 20 -27.85 5.24 11.19
CA TRP A 20 -28.26 4.56 9.95
C TRP A 20 -29.58 3.78 10.00
N GLN A 21 -30.36 3.85 11.08
CA GLN A 21 -31.67 3.17 11.18
C GLN A 21 -32.87 4.03 10.75
N ALA A 22 -32.68 5.23 10.17
CA ALA A 22 -33.78 6.13 9.84
C ALA A 22 -33.91 6.52 8.35
N VAL A 23 -33.37 5.73 7.40
CA VAL A 23 -33.46 6.04 5.95
C VAL A 23 -33.99 4.86 5.14
N ALA A 24 -34.88 4.06 5.70
CA ALA A 24 -35.66 3.10 4.95
C ALA A 24 -37.13 3.34 5.22
N GLN A 25 -37.84 3.79 4.18
CA GLN A 25 -39.28 4.03 4.08
C GLN A 25 -39.80 5.33 4.73
N ALA A 26 -40.09 6.31 3.88
CA ALA A 26 -41.23 7.20 4.09
C ALA A 26 -41.95 7.40 2.74
N PRO A 27 -43.27 7.17 2.66
CA PRO A 27 -44.07 7.52 1.48
C PRO A 27 -44.18 9.05 1.35
N GLU A 28 -44.50 9.50 0.13
CA GLU A 28 -44.85 10.88 -0.20
C GLU A 28 -45.87 11.44 0.82
N ASN A 29 -45.57 12.62 1.37
CA ASN A 29 -46.39 13.43 2.29
C ASN A 29 -46.11 13.35 3.81
N SER A 30 -44.85 13.49 4.23
CA SER A 30 -44.57 13.98 5.58
C SER A 30 -43.62 15.18 5.58
N VAL A 31 -44.19 16.34 5.92
CA VAL A 31 -43.47 17.57 6.25
C VAL A 31 -42.85 17.38 7.63
N LEU A 32 -41.64 16.80 7.71
CA LEU A 32 -40.77 16.84 8.90
C LEU A 32 -39.41 16.23 8.57
N TYR A 33 -38.37 17.05 8.38
CA TYR A 33 -37.05 16.93 9.02
C TYR A 33 -36.09 18.04 8.53
N LYS A 34 -35.97 19.10 9.33
CA LYS A 34 -34.93 20.15 9.24
C LYS A 34 -33.66 19.77 10.03
N GLY A 35 -33.31 18.47 10.08
CA GLY A 35 -32.36 17.93 11.09
C GLY A 35 -31.14 17.16 10.57
N THR A 36 -31.03 16.88 9.27
CA THR A 36 -29.94 16.06 8.72
C THR A 36 -28.60 16.79 8.60
N ASP A 37 -28.63 18.12 8.60
CA ASP A 37 -27.45 18.99 8.46
C ASP A 37 -26.56 18.98 9.73
N ILE A 38 -27.15 18.73 10.91
CA ILE A 38 -26.41 18.76 12.18
C ILE A 38 -25.54 17.52 12.35
N GLY A 39 -26.03 16.31 12.00
CA GLY A 39 -25.30 15.06 12.22
C GLY A 39 -24.01 14.95 11.41
N VAL A 40 -24.04 15.36 10.14
CA VAL A 40 -22.85 15.31 9.27
C VAL A 40 -21.89 16.44 9.59
N LYS A 41 -22.39 17.66 9.85
CA LYS A 41 -21.54 18.76 10.34
C LYS A 41 -20.88 18.38 11.66
N LEU A 42 -21.58 17.73 12.57
CA LEU A 42 -21.03 17.24 13.84
C LEU A 42 -19.97 16.16 13.61
N LEU A 43 -20.19 15.20 12.69
CA LEU A 43 -19.20 14.17 12.35
C LEU A 43 -17.92 14.79 11.77
N VAL A 44 -18.05 15.68 10.78
CA VAL A 44 -16.92 16.40 10.16
C VAL A 44 -16.20 17.26 11.20
N PHE A 45 -16.94 17.96 12.07
CA PHE A 45 -16.37 18.78 13.14
C PHE A 45 -15.67 17.94 14.21
N VAL A 46 -16.20 16.78 14.58
CA VAL A 46 -15.55 15.83 15.50
C VAL A 46 -14.28 15.27 14.87
N LEU A 47 -14.30 14.92 13.58
CA LEU A 47 -13.13 14.42 12.87
C LEU A 47 -12.04 15.49 12.73
N LEU A 48 -12.41 16.73 12.39
CA LEU A 48 -11.51 17.89 12.36
C LEU A 48 -10.98 18.24 13.77
N GLY A 49 -11.82 18.13 14.81
CA GLY A 49 -11.43 18.35 16.20
C GLY A 49 -10.44 17.30 16.70
N LEU A 50 -10.65 16.02 16.37
CA LEU A 50 -9.71 14.94 16.66
C LEU A 50 -8.39 15.12 15.91
N PHE A 51 -8.46 15.57 14.64
CA PHE A 51 -7.30 15.92 13.83
C PHE A 51 -6.49 17.07 14.45
N LEU A 52 -7.15 18.17 14.82
CA LEU A 52 -6.53 19.33 15.46
C LEU A 52 -5.92 18.98 16.82
N ALA A 53 -6.64 18.23 17.66
CA ALA A 53 -6.15 17.78 18.97
C ALA A 53 -4.89 16.90 18.83
N TYR A 54 -4.81 16.08 17.78
CA TYR A 54 -3.64 15.24 17.52
C TYR A 54 -2.46 16.05 16.96
N ILE A 55 -2.70 17.04 16.10
CA ILE A 55 -1.68 18.02 15.67
C ILE A 55 -1.13 18.78 16.88
N ILE A 56 -1.99 19.29 17.76
CA ILE A 56 -1.58 19.98 18.99
C ILE A 56 -0.71 19.06 19.85
N LYS A 57 -1.07 17.78 19.99
CA LYS A 57 -0.25 16.80 20.71
C LYS A 57 1.14 16.62 20.08
N ILE A 58 1.26 16.67 18.76
CA ILE A 58 2.55 16.60 18.05
C ILE A 58 3.35 17.87 18.26
N ILE A 59 2.72 19.04 18.16
CA ILE A 59 3.36 20.34 18.45
C ILE A 59 3.89 20.35 19.88
N ILE A 60 3.11 19.86 20.86
CA ILE A 60 3.56 19.71 22.25
C ILE A 60 4.72 18.71 22.35
N SER A 61 4.64 17.57 21.64
CA SER A 61 5.73 16.59 21.64
C SER A 61 7.00 17.10 20.97
N LEU A 62 6.88 18.02 20.01
CA LEU A 62 8.00 18.72 19.34
C LEU A 62 8.51 19.88 20.20
N SER A 63 7.65 20.60 20.91
CA SER A 63 8.05 21.68 21.82
C SER A 63 8.76 21.14 23.05
N GLN A 64 8.38 19.96 23.54
CA GLN A 64 9.14 19.23 24.57
C GLN A 64 10.54 18.80 24.08
N VAL A 65 10.74 18.60 22.77
CA VAL A 65 12.05 18.35 22.18
C VAL A 65 12.93 19.60 22.15
N GLY A 66 12.32 20.78 21.99
CA GLY A 66 13.04 22.07 22.07
C GLY A 66 13.24 22.59 23.50
N GLY A 67 12.32 22.29 24.42
CA GLY A 67 12.23 22.92 25.74
C GLY A 67 13.05 22.27 26.85
N THR A 68 13.63 21.09 26.63
CA THR A 68 14.44 20.40 27.67
C THR A 68 15.94 20.60 27.46
N LEU A 69 16.36 21.74 26.91
CA LEU A 69 17.68 21.91 26.28
C LEU A 69 18.60 22.99 26.87
N LEU A 70 18.28 23.59 28.01
CA LEU A 70 19.17 24.56 28.66
C LEU A 70 19.08 24.52 30.19
N LYS A 71 19.08 23.33 30.80
CA LYS A 71 19.58 23.22 32.17
C LYS A 71 20.97 22.59 32.08
N LYS A 72 22.01 23.43 32.20
CA LYS A 72 23.33 22.99 32.66
C LYS A 72 23.09 22.18 33.93
N ILE A 73 23.05 20.87 33.83
CA ILE A 73 23.13 20.00 35.00
C ILE A 73 24.62 20.05 35.36
N SER A 74 24.99 20.99 36.23
CA SER A 74 26.25 20.90 36.95
C SER A 74 26.12 19.68 37.87
N PHE A 75 26.70 18.55 37.47
CA PHE A 75 26.74 17.36 38.30
C PHE A 75 27.83 17.58 39.36
N LYS A 76 27.45 18.10 40.54
CA LYS A 76 28.33 18.02 41.72
C LYS A 76 28.10 16.65 42.35
N VAL A 77 29.13 15.82 42.40
CA VAL A 77 29.08 14.51 43.07
C VAL A 77 28.82 14.75 44.56
N ASP A 78 27.64 14.37 45.04
CA ASP A 78 27.29 14.38 46.45
C ASP A 78 27.61 13.00 47.06
N LYS A 79 28.37 12.96 48.17
CA LYS A 79 28.83 11.72 48.83
C LYS A 79 27.68 10.78 49.20
N ASN A 80 26.46 11.31 49.38
CA ASN A 80 25.27 10.51 49.68
C ASN A 80 24.75 9.69 48.48
N GLN A 81 25.01 10.12 47.23
CA GLN A 81 24.56 9.42 46.02
C GLN A 81 25.41 8.20 45.64
N ILE A 82 26.66 8.13 46.14
CA ILE A 82 27.60 7.02 45.90
C ILE A 82 27.17 5.73 46.64
N SER A 83 26.44 5.88 47.75
CA SER A 83 26.06 4.76 48.63
C SER A 83 25.09 3.74 47.99
N GLY A 84 24.37 4.13 46.94
CA GLY A 84 23.34 3.32 46.26
C GLY A 84 23.76 2.67 44.94
N LEU A 85 25.03 2.80 44.54
CA LEU A 85 25.55 2.23 43.28
C LEU A 85 25.92 0.74 43.45
N THR A 86 25.60 -0.07 42.44
CA THR A 86 26.00 -1.50 42.41
C THR A 86 27.44 -1.68 41.93
N ALA A 87 28.07 -2.82 42.25
CA ALA A 87 29.47 -3.08 41.88
C ALA A 87 29.73 -3.00 40.36
N ASP A 88 28.78 -3.45 39.53
CA ASP A 88 28.85 -3.35 38.06
C ASP A 88 28.77 -1.90 37.57
N GLN A 89 27.96 -1.06 38.22
CA GLN A 89 27.84 0.37 37.90
C GLN A 89 29.13 1.13 38.24
N ILE A 90 29.80 0.74 39.32
CA ILE A 90 31.12 1.28 39.73
C ILE A 90 32.24 0.78 38.80
N ASP A 91 32.19 -0.47 38.34
CA ASP A 91 33.18 -1.03 37.39
C ASP A 91 33.12 -0.35 36.01
N ILE A 92 31.92 0.00 35.56
CA ILE A 92 31.71 0.77 34.32
C ILE A 92 32.27 2.18 34.45
N MET A 93 32.06 2.87 35.59
CA MET A 93 32.63 4.20 35.84
C MET A 93 34.16 4.20 35.84
N LEU A 94 34.79 3.17 36.44
CA LEU A 94 36.25 3.04 36.48
C LEU A 94 36.88 2.74 35.11
N LYS A 95 36.14 2.13 34.17
CA LYS A 95 36.62 1.78 32.82
C LYS A 95 36.60 2.95 31.82
N ILE A 96 35.92 4.06 32.13
CA ILE A 96 35.68 5.19 31.19
C ILE A 96 36.83 6.23 31.17
N VAL A 97 37.93 6.01 31.90
CA VAL A 97 39.05 6.98 32.00
C VAL A 97 40.01 7.01 30.78
N THR A 98 39.76 6.26 29.69
CA THR A 98 40.65 6.31 28.52
C THR A 98 39.93 6.26 27.17
N LYS A 99 39.62 7.43 26.60
CA LYS A 99 39.93 7.82 25.20
C LYS A 99 39.21 9.11 24.79
N THR A 100 39.94 9.96 24.10
CA THR A 100 39.50 11.18 23.42
C THR A 100 38.74 10.89 22.12
N PRO A 101 37.65 11.63 21.82
CA PRO A 101 37.13 11.76 20.46
C PRO A 101 37.34 13.17 19.87
N GLY A 102 37.79 13.21 18.62
CA GLY A 102 37.81 14.41 17.77
C GLY A 102 36.43 14.78 17.21
N PRO A 103 36.31 15.91 16.49
CA PRO A 103 35.02 16.55 16.23
C PRO A 103 34.27 15.92 15.06
N ALA A 104 32.95 15.86 15.15
CA ALA A 104 32.05 15.51 14.04
C ALA A 104 31.01 16.63 13.82
N PRO A 105 30.52 16.79 12.58
CA PRO A 105 30.15 18.09 12.02
C PRO A 105 28.74 18.53 12.36
N ALA A 106 28.57 19.85 12.43
CA ALA A 106 27.28 20.52 12.53
C ALA A 106 26.46 20.33 11.26
N VAL A 107 25.26 19.74 11.38
CA VAL A 107 24.25 19.77 10.33
C VAL A 107 23.16 20.75 10.74
N LYS A 108 23.10 21.88 10.01
CA LYS A 108 22.02 22.86 10.09
C LYS A 108 20.72 22.22 9.60
N ILE A 109 19.72 22.14 10.47
CA ILE A 109 18.35 21.82 10.08
C ILE A 109 17.72 23.11 9.54
N ILE A 110 17.62 23.21 8.22
CA ILE A 110 16.74 24.17 7.56
C ILE A 110 15.34 23.56 7.59
N LEU A 111 14.49 24.05 8.49
CA LEU A 111 13.06 23.78 8.43
C LEU A 111 12.27 25.04 8.82
N PRO A 112 12.10 25.95 7.86
CA PRO A 112 10.77 26.50 7.65
C PRO A 112 10.50 26.66 6.15
N ALA A 113 10.10 25.57 5.48
CA ALA A 113 9.54 25.65 4.12
C ALA A 113 8.23 24.85 3.96
N LEU A 114 7.82 24.08 4.97
CA LEU A 114 6.67 23.17 4.87
C LEU A 114 5.42 23.64 5.63
N ILE A 115 5.46 24.78 6.32
CA ILE A 115 4.31 25.31 7.06
C ILE A 115 3.53 26.37 6.26
N ILE A 116 4.10 26.88 5.15
CA ILE A 116 3.43 27.89 4.31
C ILE A 116 2.53 27.26 3.22
N TRP A 117 2.54 25.92 3.05
CA TRP A 117 1.79 25.26 1.97
C TRP A 117 0.43 24.67 2.38
N LEU A 118 -0.05 24.93 3.62
CA LEU A 118 -1.34 24.44 4.11
C LEU A 118 -2.29 25.57 4.53
N TRP A 119 -2.23 26.72 3.84
CA TRP A 119 -3.31 27.69 3.87
C TRP A 119 -4.18 27.49 2.62
N PRO A 120 -5.45 27.08 2.74
CA PRO A 120 -6.37 27.19 1.62
C PRO A 120 -6.69 28.67 1.43
N HIS A 121 -6.23 29.26 0.33
CA HIS A 121 -6.87 30.45 -0.22
C HIS A 121 -8.27 30.05 -0.68
N PHE A 122 -9.25 30.08 0.24
CA PHE A 122 -10.64 30.33 -0.13
C PHE A 122 -10.74 31.80 -0.54
N SER A 123 -10.32 32.12 -1.76
CA SER A 123 -10.78 33.34 -2.41
C SER A 123 -12.24 33.13 -2.80
N ASN A 124 -13.13 33.82 -2.10
CA ASN A 124 -14.53 33.97 -2.48
C ASN A 124 -14.61 34.56 -3.89
N ALA A 125 -14.84 33.72 -4.89
CA ALA A 125 -15.46 34.16 -6.14
C ALA A 125 -16.98 34.06 -5.95
N GLN A 126 -17.59 35.13 -5.44
CA GLN A 126 -19.03 35.33 -5.53
C GLN A 126 -19.36 35.62 -7.00
N THR A 127 -19.69 34.59 -7.77
CA THR A 127 -20.57 34.76 -8.93
C THR A 127 -21.99 34.51 -8.44
N THR A 128 -22.72 35.60 -8.21
CA THR A 128 -24.17 35.58 -8.03
C THR A 128 -24.83 35.09 -9.31
N VAL A 129 -25.04 33.79 -9.43
CA VAL A 129 -26.00 33.22 -10.39
C VAL A 129 -27.24 32.87 -9.60
N GLN A 130 -28.35 33.49 -10.00
CA GLN A 130 -29.66 33.40 -9.40
C GLN A 130 -30.17 31.95 -9.54
N ALA A 131 -30.03 31.17 -8.46
CA ALA A 131 -30.38 29.76 -8.47
C ALA A 131 -31.91 29.59 -8.33
N ALA A 132 -32.53 29.06 -9.39
CA ALA A 132 -33.85 28.47 -9.31
C ALA A 132 -33.88 27.36 -8.24
N THR A 133 -35.02 27.25 -7.57
CA THR A 133 -35.33 26.30 -6.49
C THR A 133 -34.98 24.85 -6.83
N ARG A 134 -33.77 24.39 -6.46
CA ARG A 134 -33.42 22.97 -6.30
C ARG A 134 -33.16 22.67 -4.83
N GLU A 135 -33.54 21.48 -4.39
CA GLU A 135 -33.11 20.93 -3.10
C GLU A 135 -31.58 21.03 -3.00
N ASN A 136 -31.07 21.38 -1.82
CA ASN A 136 -29.65 21.58 -1.60
C ASN A 136 -28.89 20.28 -1.90
N ILE A 137 -28.08 20.26 -2.97
CA ILE A 137 -27.34 19.06 -3.39
C ILE A 137 -26.46 18.51 -2.27
N LEU A 138 -26.01 19.37 -1.35
CA LEU A 138 -25.23 18.98 -0.18
C LEU A 138 -26.00 18.07 0.78
N THR A 139 -27.33 18.00 0.70
CA THR A 139 -28.15 17.12 1.55
C THR A 139 -28.45 15.77 0.89
N GLN A 140 -28.03 15.54 -0.36
CA GLN A 140 -28.26 14.25 -1.02
C GLN A 140 -27.44 13.14 -0.36
N PRO A 141 -28.05 11.98 -0.02
CA PRO A 141 -27.35 10.90 0.70
C PRO A 141 -26.06 10.43 0.03
N GLY A 142 -26.03 10.27 -1.30
CA GLY A 142 -24.83 9.82 -2.00
C GLY A 142 -23.69 10.85 -1.98
N VAL A 143 -24.02 12.16 -2.02
CA VAL A 143 -23.03 13.25 -1.90
C VAL A 143 -22.43 13.28 -0.49
N LEU A 144 -23.28 13.18 0.54
CA LEU A 144 -22.85 13.11 1.94
C LEU A 144 -21.96 11.89 2.20
N ILE A 145 -22.37 10.71 1.71
CA ILE A 145 -21.58 9.47 1.79
C ILE A 145 -20.21 9.71 1.15
N THR A 146 -20.17 10.26 -0.06
CA THR A 146 -18.90 10.52 -0.77
C THR A 146 -17.97 11.41 0.05
N PHE A 147 -18.44 12.53 0.61
CA PHE A 147 -17.59 13.40 1.43
C PHE A 147 -16.95 12.67 2.61
N VAL A 148 -17.73 11.83 3.31
CA VAL A 148 -17.20 11.01 4.42
C VAL A 148 -16.16 10.02 3.90
N LEU A 149 -16.42 9.37 2.77
CA LEU A 149 -15.52 8.39 2.17
C LEU A 149 -14.22 9.00 1.67
N LEU A 150 -14.22 10.24 1.20
CA LEU A 150 -12.99 10.95 0.80
C LEU A 150 -12.09 11.28 1.98
N PHE A 151 -12.68 11.56 3.14
CA PHE A 151 -11.91 11.89 4.34
C PHE A 151 -11.15 10.68 4.90
N ILE A 152 -11.68 9.47 4.73
CA ILE A 152 -11.10 8.26 5.35
C ILE A 152 -9.68 7.95 4.83
N PRO A 153 -9.40 7.88 3.51
CA PRO A 153 -8.06 7.60 2.99
C PRO A 153 -7.09 8.75 3.28
N LEU A 154 -7.56 10.00 3.24
CA LEU A 154 -6.77 11.17 3.62
C LEU A 154 -6.32 11.10 5.08
N LEU A 155 -7.26 10.84 5.99
CA LEU A 155 -6.97 10.67 7.41
C LEU A 155 -6.02 9.50 7.63
N ALA A 156 -6.24 8.36 6.97
CA ALA A 156 -5.37 7.20 7.09
C ALA A 156 -3.94 7.48 6.59
N GLY A 157 -3.80 8.11 5.43
CA GLY A 157 -2.52 8.55 4.89
C GLY A 157 -1.81 9.49 5.85
N PHE A 158 -2.53 10.46 6.40
CA PHE A 158 -2.00 11.40 7.39
C PHE A 158 -1.56 10.72 8.69
N LEU A 159 -2.37 9.80 9.23
CA LEU A 159 -2.02 9.01 10.42
C LEU A 159 -0.78 8.14 10.19
N LEU A 160 -0.64 7.54 9.00
CA LEU A 160 0.57 6.81 8.61
C LEU A 160 1.79 7.73 8.53
N LEU A 161 1.63 8.92 7.94
CA LEU A 161 2.70 9.92 7.84
C LEU A 161 3.18 10.33 9.22
N ILE A 162 2.25 10.68 10.12
CA ILE A 162 2.57 11.02 11.50
C ILE A 162 3.22 9.87 12.24
N SER A 163 2.68 8.65 12.11
CA SER A 163 3.27 7.48 12.75
C SER A 163 4.74 7.31 12.33
N LYS A 164 5.03 7.53 11.04
CA LYS A 164 6.40 7.50 10.51
C LYS A 164 7.26 8.62 11.07
N ILE A 165 6.78 9.87 11.06
CA ILE A 165 7.48 11.04 11.61
C ILE A 165 7.77 10.83 13.10
N SER A 166 6.79 10.37 13.88
CA SER A 166 6.95 10.11 15.31
C SER A 166 8.01 9.03 15.60
N THR A 167 8.10 8.02 14.73
CA THR A 167 9.12 6.97 14.84
C THR A 167 10.51 7.54 14.53
N LEU A 168 10.61 8.40 13.50
CA LEU A 168 11.85 9.10 13.15
C LEU A 168 12.29 10.05 14.26
N LEU A 169 11.37 10.84 14.83
CA LEU A 169 11.63 11.74 15.96
C LEU A 169 12.11 10.99 17.20
N LYS A 170 11.46 9.88 17.58
CA LYS A 170 11.92 9.02 18.68
C LYS A 170 13.31 8.46 18.43
N LYS A 171 13.62 8.09 17.18
CA LYS A 171 14.94 7.59 16.81
C LYS A 171 16.00 8.70 16.91
N TYR A 172 15.69 9.90 16.42
CA TYR A 172 16.56 11.07 16.54
C TYR A 172 16.78 11.46 18.01
N GLN A 173 15.73 11.50 18.83
CA GLN A 173 15.83 11.72 20.28
C GLN A 173 16.76 10.71 20.94
N ARG A 174 16.60 9.42 20.64
CA ARG A 174 17.50 8.38 21.16
C ARG A 174 18.94 8.61 20.73
N SER A 175 19.18 8.95 19.46
CA SER A 175 20.53 9.26 18.98
C SER A 175 21.13 10.47 19.69
N LYS A 176 20.34 11.53 19.91
CA LYS A 176 20.80 12.74 20.61
C LYS A 176 21.08 12.46 22.09
N ILE A 177 20.20 11.73 22.77
CA ILE A 177 20.40 11.28 24.16
C ILE A 177 21.65 10.41 24.25
N GLN A 178 21.91 9.53 23.28
CA GLN A 178 23.13 8.71 23.25
C GLN A 178 24.39 9.57 23.08
N VAL A 179 24.37 10.58 22.20
CA VAL A 179 25.48 11.53 22.05
C VAL A 179 25.68 12.37 23.32
N GLU A 180 24.61 12.78 23.98
CA GLU A 180 24.67 13.57 25.22
C GLU A 180 25.14 12.71 26.40
N LEU A 181 24.65 11.47 26.52
CA LEU A 181 25.15 10.48 27.49
C LEU A 181 26.62 10.16 27.27
N GLN A 182 27.06 10.07 26.00
CA GLN A 182 28.48 9.91 25.67
C GLN A 182 29.28 11.15 26.12
N SER A 183 28.79 12.37 25.86
CA SER A 183 29.46 13.59 26.31
C SER A 183 29.50 13.75 27.84
N ILE A 184 28.46 13.28 28.54
CA ILE A 184 28.41 13.26 30.01
C ILE A 184 29.41 12.22 30.54
N ALA A 185 29.49 11.03 29.91
CA ALA A 185 30.49 10.02 30.25
C ALA A 185 31.93 10.51 30.01
N ASP A 186 32.18 11.20 28.90
CA ASP A 186 33.48 11.77 28.56
C ASP A 186 33.87 12.91 29.52
N ASN A 187 32.91 13.74 29.97
CA ASN A 187 33.15 14.81 30.96
C ASN A 187 33.35 14.26 32.39
N LEU A 188 32.61 13.23 32.79
CA LEU A 188 32.81 12.52 34.06
C LEU A 188 34.21 11.89 34.13
N GLY A 189 34.75 11.41 33.01
CA GLY A 189 36.13 10.93 32.93
C GLY A 189 37.21 12.01 33.12
N ASN A 190 36.88 13.29 32.81
CA ASN A 190 37.84 14.40 32.88
C ASN A 190 37.80 15.20 34.20
N GLU A 191 36.70 15.14 34.96
CA GLU A 191 36.53 15.90 36.23
C GLU A 191 36.67 15.06 37.51
N MET A 192 36.90 13.74 37.44
CA MET A 192 37.14 12.93 38.66
C MET A 192 38.50 13.27 39.29
N PHE A 193 38.49 13.78 40.51
CA PHE A 193 39.71 14.00 41.31
C PHE A 193 40.25 12.67 41.86
N TYR A 194 41.58 12.55 42.01
CA TYR A 194 42.29 11.36 42.51
C TYR A 194 41.71 10.80 43.84
N GLU A 195 41.11 11.66 44.67
CA GLU A 195 40.46 11.30 45.95
C GLU A 195 39.13 10.54 45.77
N GLU A 196 38.40 10.74 44.68
CA GLU A 196 37.09 10.10 44.44
C GLU A 196 37.24 8.68 43.88
N VAL A 197 38.33 8.42 43.17
CA VAL A 197 38.69 7.11 42.60
C VAL A 197 39.02 6.10 43.70
N SER A 198 39.69 6.52 44.79
CA SER A 198 40.03 5.61 45.89
C SER A 198 38.78 5.17 46.67
N VAL A 199 37.86 6.10 46.92
CA VAL A 199 36.58 5.83 47.62
C VAL A 199 35.70 4.86 46.82
N LEU A 200 35.64 5.01 45.50
CA LEU A 200 34.91 4.09 44.61
C LEU A 200 35.57 2.70 44.56
N SER A 201 36.91 2.64 44.54
CA SER A 201 37.68 1.38 44.61
C SER A 201 37.43 0.63 45.92
N ASP A 202 37.44 1.31 47.06
CA ASP A 202 37.25 0.68 48.38
C ASP A 202 35.81 0.22 48.59
N ARG A 203 34.83 0.99 48.08
CA ARG A 203 33.41 0.58 48.10
C ARG A 203 33.15 -0.62 47.18
N LYS A 204 33.80 -0.67 46.01
CA LYS A 204 33.76 -1.83 45.10
C LYS A 204 34.34 -3.09 45.78
N LYS A 205 35.47 -2.97 46.48
CA LYS A 205 36.05 -4.08 47.25
C LYS A 205 35.11 -4.60 48.35
N ALA A 206 34.39 -3.70 49.04
CA ALA A 206 33.43 -4.07 50.07
C ALA A 206 32.15 -4.75 49.51
N LEU A 207 31.67 -4.33 48.33
CA LEU A 207 30.47 -4.89 47.69
C LEU A 207 30.74 -6.19 46.91
N LEU A 208 31.97 -6.40 46.44
CA LEU A 208 32.42 -7.62 45.73
C LEU A 208 32.91 -8.73 46.67
N PHE A 209 32.81 -8.54 47.99
CA PHE A 209 33.17 -9.59 48.93
C PHE A 209 32.12 -10.71 48.91
N GLN A 210 32.41 -11.75 48.15
CA GLN A 210 31.78 -13.06 48.20
C GLN A 210 32.87 -14.14 48.22
N LEU A 211 32.63 -15.24 48.95
CA LEU A 211 33.43 -16.45 48.82
C LEU A 211 33.40 -16.88 47.34
N SER A 212 34.55 -17.22 46.77
CA SER A 212 34.75 -17.28 45.32
C SER A 212 33.94 -18.34 44.58
N GLN A 213 33.30 -19.27 45.32
CA GLN A 213 32.60 -20.46 44.81
C GLN A 213 33.37 -21.26 43.73
N ASN A 214 34.69 -21.06 43.66
CA ASN A 214 35.62 -21.69 42.74
C ASN A 214 36.82 -22.30 43.50
N GLU A 215 36.67 -22.57 44.80
CA GLU A 215 37.70 -23.23 45.61
C GLU A 215 38.09 -24.62 45.06
N LEU A 216 37.31 -25.17 44.10
CA LEU A 216 37.57 -26.42 43.39
C LEU A 216 37.57 -26.30 41.84
N ALA A 217 37.58 -25.09 41.26
CA ALA A 217 37.57 -24.89 39.81
C ALA A 217 38.82 -24.13 39.33
N GLY A 218 39.57 -24.72 38.39
CA GLY A 218 40.86 -24.20 37.92
C GLY A 218 40.78 -22.91 37.09
N GLU A 219 41.90 -22.18 37.05
CA GLU A 219 42.07 -20.81 36.49
C GLU A 219 42.00 -20.70 34.95
N ASN A 220 41.50 -21.71 34.26
CA ASN A 220 41.53 -21.72 32.80
C ASN A 220 40.45 -20.79 32.21
N ILE A 221 40.90 -19.86 31.36
CA ILE A 221 40.03 -19.00 30.55
C ILE A 221 39.26 -19.90 29.58
N ALA A 222 37.93 -19.80 29.55
CA ALA A 222 37.11 -20.54 28.61
C ALA A 222 37.49 -20.18 27.17
N SER A 223 38.18 -21.10 26.47
CA SER A 223 38.47 -21.03 25.03
C SER A 223 37.57 -22.03 24.29
N ASP A 224 37.01 -21.61 23.15
CA ASP A 224 36.26 -22.51 22.26
C ASP A 224 37.18 -23.01 21.15
N GLU A 225 38.13 -23.88 21.51
CA GLU A 225 39.06 -24.49 20.55
C GLU A 225 38.38 -25.43 19.55
N LYS A 226 37.15 -25.87 19.86
CA LYS A 226 36.36 -26.80 19.02
C LYS A 226 35.39 -26.09 18.07
N GLY A 227 35.26 -24.76 18.14
CA GLY A 227 34.39 -23.98 17.26
C GLY A 227 32.89 -24.24 17.46
N LEU A 228 32.46 -24.51 18.70
CA LEU A 228 31.06 -24.70 19.08
C LEU A 228 30.26 -23.37 19.05
N LEU A 229 30.92 -22.24 19.28
CA LEU A 229 30.40 -20.87 19.20
C LEU A 229 30.47 -20.35 17.77
N ASN A 230 29.59 -20.85 16.90
CA ASN A 230 29.43 -20.30 15.55
C ASN A 230 28.51 -19.06 15.55
N ASN A 231 28.94 -17.98 14.89
CA ASN A 231 28.19 -16.73 14.65
C ASN A 231 28.00 -15.76 15.84
N ILE A 232 29.08 -15.31 16.47
CA ILE A 232 29.02 -14.10 17.33
C ILE A 232 28.78 -12.88 16.44
N LYS A 233 27.53 -12.42 16.36
CA LYS A 233 27.15 -11.22 15.60
C LYS A 233 27.50 -9.96 16.39
N ILE A 234 28.67 -9.40 16.15
CA ILE A 234 28.98 -8.03 16.53
C ILE A 234 28.30 -7.12 15.49
N GLN A 235 27.21 -6.46 15.90
CA GLN A 235 26.41 -5.60 15.03
C GLN A 235 27.12 -4.26 14.82
N HIS A 236 27.94 -4.15 13.77
CA HIS A 236 28.36 -2.86 13.23
C HIS A 236 27.42 -2.48 12.08
N GLY A 237 26.36 -1.74 12.38
CA GLY A 237 25.45 -1.19 11.37
C GLY A 237 25.39 0.33 11.50
N THR A 238 25.52 1.06 10.40
CA THR A 238 25.36 2.52 10.37
C THR A 238 24.01 2.95 10.93
N ASP A 239 24.02 3.74 12.01
CA ASP A 239 22.89 3.98 12.93
C ASP A 239 21.69 4.73 12.36
N ILE A 240 21.74 5.19 11.10
CA ILE A 240 20.73 6.06 10.51
C ILE A 240 19.48 5.28 10.07
N PHE A 241 19.59 3.99 9.73
CA PHE A 241 18.43 3.14 9.37
C PHE A 241 18.38 1.89 10.25
N PRO A 242 17.21 1.53 10.83
CA PRO A 242 17.10 0.27 11.56
C PRO A 242 17.33 -0.89 10.57
N VAL A 243 18.45 -1.60 10.74
CA VAL A 243 18.76 -2.79 9.96
C VAL A 243 17.72 -3.86 10.30
N LYS A 244 16.85 -4.18 9.33
CA LYS A 244 15.86 -5.24 9.51
C LYS A 244 16.56 -6.59 9.72
N LYS A 245 15.99 -7.40 10.62
CA LYS A 245 16.36 -8.82 10.75
C LYS A 245 16.11 -9.51 9.41
N LYS A 246 17.13 -10.20 8.87
CA LYS A 246 16.96 -11.09 7.70
C LYS A 246 15.78 -12.03 7.98
N PRO A 247 14.85 -12.23 7.03
CA PRO A 247 13.72 -13.13 7.23
C PRO A 247 14.21 -14.55 7.55
N ILE A 248 13.46 -15.28 8.36
CA ILE A 248 13.72 -16.69 8.65
C ILE A 248 13.72 -17.45 7.30
N PRO A 249 14.76 -18.24 6.97
CA PRO A 249 14.79 -19.01 5.74
C PRO A 249 13.59 -19.97 5.73
N ARG A 250 12.71 -19.80 4.74
CA ARG A 250 11.50 -20.61 4.54
C ARG A 250 11.82 -21.80 3.64
N PRO A 251 10.96 -22.85 3.61
CA PRO A 251 11.17 -24.03 2.77
C PRO A 251 11.48 -23.64 1.33
N LYS A 252 12.47 -24.32 0.73
CA LYS A 252 12.92 -24.06 -0.64
C LYS A 252 11.75 -24.27 -1.61
N ILE A 253 11.32 -23.18 -2.24
CA ILE A 253 10.35 -23.21 -3.33
C ILE A 253 11.06 -23.73 -4.58
N ASP A 254 10.36 -24.53 -5.38
CA ASP A 254 10.89 -25.05 -6.64
C ASP A 254 11.46 -23.89 -7.49
N PRO A 255 12.77 -23.92 -7.86
CA PRO A 255 13.38 -22.87 -8.66
C PRO A 255 12.64 -22.58 -9.97
N LYS A 256 12.05 -23.61 -10.60
CA LYS A 256 11.28 -23.42 -11.84
C LYS A 256 9.98 -22.66 -11.60
N LEU A 257 9.33 -22.89 -10.47
CA LEU A 257 8.14 -22.14 -10.06
C LEU A 257 8.51 -20.70 -9.71
N THR A 258 9.63 -20.49 -9.00
CA THR A 258 10.16 -19.17 -8.70
C THR A 258 10.40 -18.35 -9.96
N GLN A 259 11.08 -18.92 -10.96
CA GLN A 259 11.33 -18.25 -12.25
C GLN A 259 10.03 -17.86 -12.95
N LEU A 260 9.05 -18.76 -12.98
CA LEU A 260 7.74 -18.49 -13.57
C LEU A 260 7.05 -17.30 -12.89
N ILE A 261 6.97 -17.31 -11.55
CA ILE A 261 6.33 -16.24 -10.77
C ILE A 261 7.03 -14.90 -11.02
N LEU A 262 8.36 -14.88 -10.99
CA LEU A 262 9.13 -13.66 -11.25
C LEU A 262 8.93 -13.15 -12.69
N ALA A 263 8.81 -14.04 -13.68
CA ALA A 263 8.53 -13.67 -15.06
C ALA A 263 7.14 -13.03 -15.22
N PHE A 264 6.10 -13.58 -14.58
CA PHE A 264 4.77 -12.95 -14.54
C PHE A 264 4.81 -11.57 -13.90
N ILE A 265 5.49 -11.41 -12.76
CA ILE A 265 5.60 -10.13 -12.05
C ILE A 265 6.39 -9.11 -12.87
N ALA A 266 7.52 -9.50 -13.46
CA ALA A 266 8.33 -8.63 -14.31
C ALA A 266 7.53 -8.17 -15.53
N SER A 267 6.81 -9.09 -16.17
CA SER A 267 5.94 -8.78 -17.30
C SER A 267 4.79 -7.84 -16.89
N ALA A 268 4.17 -8.07 -15.74
CA ALA A 268 3.14 -7.18 -15.21
C ALA A 268 3.70 -5.76 -15.03
N VAL A 269 4.83 -5.61 -14.32
CA VAL A 269 5.45 -4.30 -14.07
C VAL A 269 5.86 -3.61 -15.38
N LEU A 270 6.32 -4.35 -16.38
CA LEU A 270 6.59 -3.81 -17.71
C LEU A 270 5.32 -3.17 -18.32
N TRP A 271 4.21 -3.91 -18.34
CA TRP A 271 2.95 -3.39 -18.86
C TRP A 271 2.35 -2.27 -18.02
N LEU A 272 2.59 -2.24 -16.70
CA LEU A 272 2.23 -1.10 -15.86
C LEU A 272 2.95 0.16 -16.30
N VAL A 273 4.28 0.09 -16.48
CA VAL A 273 5.06 1.26 -16.91
C VAL A 273 4.61 1.72 -18.28
N ILE A 274 4.47 0.81 -19.26
CA ILE A 274 4.02 1.19 -20.61
C ILE A 274 2.60 1.76 -20.58
N GLY A 275 1.64 1.05 -19.97
CA GLY A 275 0.25 1.45 -19.91
C GLY A 275 0.05 2.79 -19.21
N THR A 276 0.79 3.04 -18.12
CA THR A 276 0.70 4.31 -17.39
C THR A 276 1.50 5.43 -18.03
N THR A 277 2.53 5.14 -18.81
CA THR A 277 3.19 6.14 -19.68
C THR A 277 2.20 6.65 -20.72
N ILE A 278 1.43 5.75 -21.35
CA ILE A 278 0.38 6.13 -22.30
C ILE A 278 -0.73 6.89 -21.58
N GLY A 279 -1.14 6.43 -20.39
CA GLY A 279 -2.12 7.09 -19.52
C GLY A 279 -1.73 8.52 -19.15
N GLU A 280 -0.48 8.73 -18.75
CA GLU A 280 0.06 10.05 -18.41
C GLU A 280 0.10 10.95 -19.64
N TYR A 281 0.57 10.44 -20.77
CA TYR A 281 0.63 11.18 -22.02
C TYR A 281 -0.77 11.65 -22.48
N VAL A 282 -1.78 10.76 -22.46
CA VAL A 282 -3.16 11.19 -22.75
C VAL A 282 -3.75 12.08 -21.67
N GLY A 283 -3.29 11.95 -20.42
CA GLY A 283 -3.63 12.83 -19.30
C GLY A 283 -3.18 14.28 -19.55
N ILE A 284 -1.96 14.46 -20.07
CA ILE A 284 -1.39 15.75 -20.44
C ILE A 284 -2.14 16.37 -21.63
N LYS A 285 -2.66 15.56 -22.57
CA LYS A 285 -3.45 16.05 -23.72
C LYS A 285 -4.75 16.78 -23.36
N PHE A 286 -5.29 16.62 -22.16
CA PHE A 286 -6.42 17.47 -21.74
C PHE A 286 -5.99 18.89 -21.33
N VAL A 287 -4.71 19.07 -20.98
CA VAL A 287 -4.13 20.38 -20.65
C VAL A 287 -3.53 21.01 -21.91
N ALA A 288 -2.88 20.20 -22.74
CA ALA A 288 -2.26 20.60 -24.01
C ALA A 288 -2.74 19.70 -25.16
N PRO A 289 -3.97 19.91 -25.69
CA PRO A 289 -4.52 19.09 -26.77
C PRO A 289 -3.72 19.20 -28.06
N ASP A 290 -3.10 20.36 -28.31
CA ASP A 290 -2.31 20.66 -29.52
C ASP A 290 -0.84 20.22 -29.41
N ALA A 291 -0.49 19.36 -28.43
CA ALA A 291 0.87 18.86 -28.25
C ALA A 291 1.41 18.10 -29.48
N ASP A 292 0.54 17.48 -30.27
CA ASP A 292 0.83 16.81 -31.54
C ASP A 292 -0.45 16.55 -32.34
N ALA A 293 -0.30 16.26 -33.64
CA ALA A 293 -1.40 15.93 -34.54
C ALA A 293 -1.27 14.51 -35.15
N ILE A 294 -0.53 13.61 -34.48
CA ILE A 294 -0.24 12.27 -35.02
C ILE A 294 -1.42 11.34 -34.76
N SER A 295 -2.02 10.78 -35.81
CA SER A 295 -3.23 9.94 -35.71
C SER A 295 -3.06 8.73 -34.79
N TRP A 296 -1.89 8.09 -34.82
CA TRP A 296 -1.52 6.96 -33.95
C TRP A 296 -1.48 7.33 -32.47
N LEU A 297 -1.21 8.60 -32.15
CA LEU A 297 -1.10 9.12 -30.79
C LEU A 297 -2.35 9.89 -30.36
N SER A 298 -3.41 9.88 -31.17
CA SER A 298 -4.67 10.55 -30.85
C SER A 298 -5.32 9.99 -29.58
N PHE A 299 -6.01 10.85 -28.83
CA PHE A 299 -6.67 10.47 -27.57
C PHE A 299 -7.61 9.27 -27.74
N GLY A 300 -8.42 9.27 -28.81
CA GLY A 300 -9.39 8.21 -29.09
C GLY A 300 -8.75 6.83 -29.33
N ARG A 301 -7.50 6.78 -29.81
CA ARG A 301 -6.76 5.52 -30.01
C ARG A 301 -5.94 5.12 -28.78
N LEU A 302 -5.35 6.08 -28.09
CA LEU A 302 -4.50 5.80 -26.92
C LEU A 302 -5.27 5.52 -25.64
N ARG A 303 -6.49 6.05 -25.46
CA ARG A 303 -7.35 5.70 -24.32
C ARG A 303 -7.55 4.18 -24.20
N PRO A 304 -8.04 3.46 -25.23
CA PRO A 304 -8.22 2.03 -25.12
C PRO A 304 -6.89 1.26 -25.01
N VAL A 305 -5.79 1.80 -25.53
CA VAL A 305 -4.46 1.22 -25.28
C VAL A 305 -4.11 1.30 -23.78
N HIS A 306 -4.25 2.47 -23.17
CA HIS A 306 -4.02 2.66 -21.74
C HIS A 306 -4.88 1.68 -20.91
N THR A 307 -6.19 1.65 -21.15
CA THR A 307 -7.12 0.81 -20.37
C THR A 307 -6.75 -0.67 -20.51
N ASN A 308 -6.53 -1.18 -21.72
CA ASN A 308 -6.19 -2.59 -21.91
C ASN A 308 -4.84 -2.95 -21.25
N LEU A 309 -3.83 -2.08 -21.37
CA LEU A 309 -2.52 -2.36 -20.79
C LEU A 309 -2.52 -2.33 -19.26
N VAL A 310 -3.26 -1.44 -18.61
CA VAL A 310 -3.32 -1.41 -17.13
C VAL A 310 -4.26 -2.48 -16.57
N PHE A 311 -5.34 -2.81 -17.29
CA PHE A 311 -6.38 -3.73 -16.84
C PHE A 311 -6.00 -5.20 -17.12
N TRP A 312 -5.68 -5.52 -18.37
CA TRP A 312 -5.32 -6.88 -18.79
C TRP A 312 -3.81 -7.13 -18.75
N GLY A 313 -2.98 -6.11 -18.98
CA GLY A 313 -1.52 -6.26 -18.97
C GLY A 313 -0.96 -6.27 -17.56
N TRP A 314 -1.14 -5.17 -16.83
CA TRP A 314 -0.64 -5.02 -15.46
C TRP A 314 -1.41 -5.87 -14.45
N ALA A 315 -2.69 -5.54 -14.23
CA ALA A 315 -3.42 -6.07 -13.07
C ALA A 315 -3.63 -7.58 -13.20
N THR A 316 -3.99 -8.06 -14.39
CA THR A 316 -4.21 -9.50 -14.63
C THR A 316 -2.91 -10.30 -14.52
N LEU A 317 -1.80 -9.90 -15.16
CA LEU A 317 -0.53 -10.63 -15.01
C LEU A 317 0.02 -10.56 -13.58
N GLY A 318 -0.16 -9.43 -12.89
CA GLY A 318 0.23 -9.27 -11.49
C GLY A 318 -0.54 -10.22 -10.57
N MET A 319 -1.86 -10.28 -10.76
CA MET A 319 -2.74 -11.23 -10.07
C MET A 319 -2.35 -12.68 -10.35
N LEU A 320 -2.18 -13.05 -11.63
CA LEU A 320 -1.77 -14.40 -11.99
C LEU A 320 -0.40 -14.76 -11.41
N GLY A 321 0.60 -13.88 -11.50
CA GLY A 321 1.92 -14.12 -10.88
C GLY A 321 1.82 -14.41 -9.39
N LEU A 322 1.03 -13.61 -8.67
CA LEU A 322 0.77 -13.82 -7.24
C LEU A 322 -0.06 -15.09 -6.98
N GLY A 323 -1.01 -15.43 -7.85
CA GLY A 323 -1.82 -16.64 -7.79
C GLY A 323 -1.00 -17.92 -7.92
N TYR A 324 -0.03 -17.95 -8.84
CA TYR A 324 0.91 -19.06 -9.00
C TYR A 324 1.75 -19.34 -7.74
N TYR A 325 1.91 -18.33 -6.89
CA TYR A 325 2.46 -18.51 -5.55
C TYR A 325 1.38 -18.95 -4.54
N VAL A 326 0.27 -18.23 -4.44
CA VAL A 326 -0.73 -18.43 -3.36
C VAL A 326 -1.43 -19.78 -3.46
N VAL A 327 -1.93 -20.14 -4.65
CA VAL A 327 -2.76 -21.34 -4.88
C VAL A 327 -2.10 -22.63 -4.38
N PRO A 328 -0.85 -22.98 -4.78
CA PRO A 328 -0.17 -24.18 -4.30
C PRO A 328 0.18 -24.11 -2.81
N MET A 329 0.59 -22.93 -2.31
CA MET A 329 1.01 -22.76 -0.91
C MET A 329 -0.14 -22.98 0.07
N VAL A 330 -1.34 -22.53 -0.28
CA VAL A 330 -2.55 -22.71 0.52
C VAL A 330 -2.98 -24.18 0.56
N GLY A 331 -2.90 -24.88 -0.57
CA GLY A 331 -3.25 -26.30 -0.66
C GLY A 331 -2.16 -27.27 -0.18
N ASN A 332 -1.01 -26.76 0.27
CA ASN A 332 0.20 -27.52 0.57
C ASN A 332 0.60 -28.50 -0.58
N GLY A 333 0.38 -28.06 -1.82
CA GLY A 333 0.57 -28.82 -3.04
C GLY A 333 1.67 -28.25 -3.94
N LYS A 334 2.03 -28.99 -4.98
CA LYS A 334 2.85 -28.47 -6.09
C LYS A 334 1.94 -27.90 -7.16
N LEU A 335 2.43 -26.95 -7.95
CA LEU A 335 1.72 -26.48 -9.13
C LEU A 335 1.50 -27.65 -10.10
N TYR A 336 0.31 -27.77 -10.68
CA TYR A 336 -0.04 -28.87 -11.59
C TYR A 336 0.90 -28.97 -12.79
N ASN A 337 1.13 -27.87 -13.52
CA ASN A 337 2.01 -27.88 -14.69
C ASN A 337 2.70 -26.52 -14.93
N ILE A 338 4.04 -26.47 -14.80
CA ILE A 338 4.83 -25.25 -15.02
C ILE A 338 4.84 -24.81 -16.49
N LYS A 339 4.85 -25.74 -17.45
CA LYS A 339 4.85 -25.43 -18.89
C LYS A 339 3.58 -24.71 -19.32
N MET A 340 2.43 -25.09 -18.76
CA MET A 340 1.16 -24.39 -18.99
C MET A 340 1.23 -22.93 -18.50
N GLY A 341 1.93 -22.68 -17.40
CA GLY A 341 2.16 -21.32 -16.90
C GLY A 341 2.98 -20.47 -17.87
N TRP A 342 4.07 -21.02 -18.43
CA TRP A 342 4.87 -20.32 -19.44
C TRP A 342 4.08 -20.07 -20.72
N ALA A 343 3.35 -21.06 -21.22
CA ALA A 343 2.49 -20.91 -22.39
C ALA A 343 1.44 -19.80 -22.19
N SER A 344 0.81 -19.75 -21.00
CA SER A 344 -0.10 -18.66 -20.62
C SER A 344 0.57 -17.29 -20.70
N LEU A 345 1.75 -17.15 -20.07
CA LEU A 345 2.49 -15.89 -20.06
C LEU A 345 2.81 -15.39 -21.48
N HIS A 346 3.30 -16.28 -22.34
CA HIS A 346 3.65 -15.93 -23.72
C HIS A 346 2.43 -15.51 -24.55
N LEU A 347 1.32 -16.26 -24.44
CA LEU A 347 0.08 -15.95 -25.17
C LEU A 347 -0.53 -14.62 -24.73
N ILE A 348 -0.58 -14.37 -23.41
CA ILE A 348 -1.07 -13.11 -22.86
C ILE A 348 -0.17 -11.96 -23.31
N ASN A 349 1.16 -12.10 -23.27
CA ASN A 349 2.04 -11.03 -23.74
C ASN A 349 1.89 -10.76 -25.24
N LEU A 350 1.78 -11.81 -26.04
CA LEU A 350 1.57 -11.69 -27.48
C LEU A 350 0.26 -10.95 -27.79
N SER A 351 -0.83 -11.24 -27.05
CA SER A 351 -2.10 -10.53 -27.24
C SER A 351 -1.98 -9.04 -26.91
N HIS A 352 -1.23 -8.66 -25.88
CA HIS A 352 -1.03 -7.25 -25.53
C HIS A 352 -0.20 -6.50 -26.56
N VAL A 353 0.86 -7.12 -27.09
CA VAL A 353 1.68 -6.53 -28.16
C VAL A 353 0.83 -6.30 -29.41
N LEU A 354 0.18 -7.35 -29.92
CA LEU A 354 -0.64 -7.27 -31.12
C LEU A 354 -1.84 -6.32 -30.94
N GLY A 355 -2.49 -6.39 -29.77
CA GLY A 355 -3.62 -5.55 -29.43
C GLY A 355 -3.26 -4.08 -29.35
N THR A 356 -2.14 -3.75 -28.70
CA THR A 356 -1.63 -2.37 -28.63
C THR A 356 -1.39 -1.79 -30.01
N VAL A 357 -0.67 -2.52 -30.87
CA VAL A 357 -0.39 -2.08 -32.24
C VAL A 357 -1.70 -1.91 -33.03
N SER A 358 -2.65 -2.83 -32.90
CA SER A 358 -3.94 -2.76 -33.59
C SER A 358 -4.76 -1.53 -33.15
N LEU A 359 -4.86 -1.27 -31.85
CA LEU A 359 -5.57 -0.11 -31.33
C LEU A 359 -4.93 1.21 -31.77
N MET A 360 -3.59 1.30 -31.76
CA MET A 360 -2.87 2.48 -32.28
C MET A 360 -3.08 2.69 -33.79
N ALA A 361 -3.22 1.60 -34.55
CA ALA A 361 -3.59 1.64 -35.96
C ALA A 361 -5.08 2.02 -36.19
N GLY A 362 -5.90 2.03 -35.14
CA GLY A 362 -7.34 2.31 -35.22
C GLY A 362 -8.20 1.07 -35.48
N ILE A 363 -7.62 -0.13 -35.42
CA ILE A 363 -8.33 -1.41 -35.57
C ILE A 363 -8.82 -1.83 -34.17
N ASN A 364 -10.12 -1.69 -33.94
CA ASN A 364 -10.75 -2.02 -32.65
C ASN A 364 -12.05 -2.82 -32.85
N ASN A 365 -12.56 -3.36 -31.75
CA ASN A 365 -13.79 -4.16 -31.69
C ASN A 365 -15.05 -3.33 -31.41
N GLY A 366 -15.23 -2.18 -32.09
CA GLY A 366 -16.56 -1.56 -32.24
C GLY A 366 -17.18 -0.87 -31.01
N GLY A 367 -16.41 -0.57 -29.95
CA GLY A 367 -16.81 0.40 -28.92
C GLY A 367 -17.12 -0.15 -27.52
N GLY A 368 -17.01 -1.46 -27.29
CA GLY A 368 -17.11 -1.99 -25.93
C GLY A 368 -15.88 -1.66 -25.08
N GLU A 369 -16.05 -0.89 -24.01
CA GLU A 369 -14.97 -0.59 -23.07
C GLU A 369 -14.40 -1.86 -22.43
N TYR A 370 -13.07 -1.91 -22.33
CA TYR A 370 -12.25 -3.04 -21.87
C TYR A 370 -12.28 -4.30 -22.77
N ARG A 371 -13.01 -4.28 -23.89
CA ARG A 371 -13.11 -5.36 -24.90
C ARG A 371 -12.72 -4.88 -26.29
N GLU A 372 -11.79 -3.93 -26.38
CA GLU A 372 -11.45 -3.22 -27.61
C GLU A 372 -10.54 -4.04 -28.54
N TYR A 373 -9.82 -5.04 -28.03
CA TYR A 373 -9.06 -5.97 -28.88
C TYR A 373 -9.99 -6.79 -29.77
N ILE A 374 -9.67 -6.86 -31.06
CA ILE A 374 -10.40 -7.70 -32.01
C ILE A 374 -10.30 -9.18 -31.65
N TRP A 375 -11.32 -9.95 -32.02
CA TRP A 375 -11.49 -11.34 -31.59
C TRP A 375 -10.27 -12.26 -31.84
N PRO A 376 -9.45 -12.14 -32.92
CA PRO A 376 -8.30 -13.02 -33.10
C PRO A 376 -7.22 -12.78 -32.04
N ILE A 377 -7.03 -11.52 -31.65
CA ILE A 377 -6.07 -11.11 -30.63
C ILE A 377 -6.59 -11.50 -29.25
N MET A 378 -7.89 -11.26 -29.01
CA MET A 378 -8.53 -11.63 -27.76
C MET A 378 -8.58 -13.16 -27.55
N LEU A 379 -8.66 -13.95 -28.62
CA LEU A 379 -8.61 -15.41 -28.54
C LEU A 379 -7.28 -15.90 -27.95
N LEU A 380 -6.15 -15.29 -28.33
CA LEU A 380 -4.84 -15.60 -27.73
C LEU A 380 -4.85 -15.35 -26.21
N PHE A 381 -5.38 -14.20 -25.81
CA PHE A 381 -5.54 -13.85 -24.40
C PHE A 381 -6.43 -14.87 -23.66
N ALA A 382 -7.57 -15.23 -24.26
CA ALA A 382 -8.50 -16.20 -23.70
C ALA A 382 -7.88 -17.60 -23.54
N ILE A 383 -7.11 -18.07 -24.52
CA ILE A 383 -6.39 -19.35 -24.41
C ILE A 383 -5.33 -19.28 -23.30
N GLY A 384 -4.54 -18.20 -23.24
CA GLY A 384 -3.57 -18.00 -22.17
C GLY A 384 -4.20 -18.03 -20.77
N LEU A 385 -5.29 -17.29 -20.58
CA LEU A 385 -6.07 -17.33 -19.34
C LEU A 385 -6.65 -18.73 -19.06
N GLY A 386 -7.21 -19.41 -20.06
CA GLY A 386 -7.75 -20.76 -19.91
C GLY A 386 -6.70 -21.76 -19.42
N LEU A 387 -5.45 -21.63 -19.88
CA LEU A 387 -4.32 -22.41 -19.38
C LEU A 387 -4.03 -22.09 -17.91
N SER A 388 -4.00 -20.83 -17.51
CA SER A 388 -3.82 -20.44 -16.10
C SER A 388 -4.95 -20.92 -15.20
N THR A 389 -6.20 -20.73 -15.61
CA THR A 389 -7.40 -21.21 -14.90
C THR A 389 -7.34 -22.72 -14.70
N THR A 390 -7.08 -23.48 -15.76
CA THR A 390 -6.96 -24.94 -15.68
C THR A 390 -5.84 -25.35 -14.73
N ASN A 391 -4.71 -24.66 -14.77
CA ASN A 391 -3.57 -24.93 -13.90
C ASN A 391 -3.93 -24.71 -12.41
N TYR A 392 -4.63 -23.62 -12.08
CA TYR A 392 -5.08 -23.37 -10.72
C TYR A 392 -6.10 -24.38 -10.24
N LEU A 393 -7.15 -24.65 -11.02
CA LEU A 393 -8.21 -25.57 -10.62
C LEU A 393 -7.66 -26.99 -10.40
N LYS A 394 -6.79 -27.47 -11.29
CA LYS A 394 -6.12 -28.77 -11.12
C LYS A 394 -5.16 -28.79 -9.93
N THR A 395 -4.47 -27.69 -9.65
CA THR A 395 -3.63 -27.56 -8.44
C THR A 395 -4.46 -27.63 -7.16
N ILE A 396 -5.63 -26.98 -7.14
CA ILE A 396 -6.57 -27.04 -6.00
C ILE A 396 -7.17 -28.44 -5.85
N ALA A 397 -7.45 -29.13 -6.96
CA ALA A 397 -7.94 -30.51 -6.94
C ALA A 397 -6.90 -31.49 -6.36
N GLN A 398 -5.61 -31.23 -6.58
CA GLN A 398 -4.48 -32.01 -6.07
C GLN A 398 -3.96 -31.53 -4.70
N ARG A 399 -4.72 -30.70 -3.99
CA ARG A 399 -4.35 -30.22 -2.66
C ARG A 399 -4.14 -31.39 -1.68
N LYS A 400 -3.28 -31.17 -0.68
CA LYS A 400 -3.10 -32.11 0.43
C LYS A 400 -4.02 -31.82 1.61
N THR A 401 -4.57 -30.61 1.70
CA THR A 401 -5.49 -30.23 2.76
C THR A 401 -6.90 -30.78 2.49
N LYS A 402 -7.59 -31.27 3.52
CA LYS A 402 -8.98 -31.75 3.37
C LYS A 402 -9.89 -30.62 2.88
N GLU A 403 -9.89 -29.51 3.61
CA GLU A 403 -10.66 -28.32 3.27
C GLU A 403 -9.91 -27.42 2.28
N ILE A 404 -10.67 -26.72 1.44
CA ILE A 404 -10.14 -25.63 0.62
C ILE A 404 -10.18 -24.37 1.49
N TYR A 405 -9.03 -23.74 1.71
CA TYR A 405 -8.99 -22.49 2.48
C TYR A 405 -9.65 -21.35 1.72
N ILE A 406 -10.22 -20.39 2.46
CA ILE A 406 -11.03 -19.29 1.92
C ILE A 406 -10.30 -18.46 0.85
N SER A 407 -8.98 -18.27 0.95
CA SER A 407 -8.21 -17.59 -0.12
C SER A 407 -8.39 -18.27 -1.49
N ASN A 408 -8.34 -19.61 -1.52
CA ASN A 408 -8.54 -20.37 -2.74
C ASN A 408 -10.01 -20.38 -3.19
N TRP A 409 -11.01 -20.16 -2.31
CA TRP A 409 -12.41 -19.99 -2.73
C TRP A 409 -12.57 -18.74 -3.59
N TYR A 410 -12.02 -17.62 -3.12
CA TYR A 410 -12.06 -16.34 -3.82
C TYR A 410 -11.29 -16.38 -5.14
N ILE A 411 -10.07 -16.94 -5.13
CA ILE A 411 -9.27 -17.10 -6.36
C ILE A 411 -9.96 -18.07 -7.34
N SER A 412 -10.52 -19.19 -6.86
CA SER A 412 -11.23 -20.14 -7.71
C SER A 412 -12.49 -19.54 -8.33
N ALA A 413 -13.27 -18.79 -7.54
CA ALA A 413 -14.45 -18.09 -8.04
C ALA A 413 -14.08 -17.12 -9.15
N ALA A 414 -13.02 -16.32 -8.95
CA ALA A 414 -12.56 -15.37 -9.96
C ALA A 414 -12.18 -16.04 -11.29
N VAL A 415 -11.38 -17.09 -11.23
CA VAL A 415 -10.91 -17.80 -12.44
C VAL A 415 -12.02 -18.60 -13.14
N ILE A 416 -13.11 -18.94 -12.43
CA ILE A 416 -14.31 -19.58 -12.99
C ILE A 416 -15.23 -18.55 -13.64
N PHE A 417 -15.46 -17.40 -12.99
CA PHE A 417 -16.33 -16.36 -13.53
C PHE A 417 -15.75 -15.67 -14.75
N LEU A 418 -14.43 -15.53 -14.86
CA LEU A 418 -13.82 -14.85 -15.99
C LEU A 418 -14.16 -15.50 -17.35
N PRO A 419 -14.03 -16.83 -17.56
CA PRO A 419 -14.53 -17.50 -18.75
C PRO A 419 -16.03 -17.31 -19.00
N ILE A 420 -16.87 -17.32 -17.95
CA ILE A 420 -18.32 -17.08 -18.08
C ILE A 420 -18.56 -15.67 -18.60
N ILE A 421 -17.90 -14.68 -18.01
CA ILE A 421 -17.97 -13.28 -18.42
C ILE A 421 -17.56 -13.15 -19.88
N ALA A 422 -16.42 -13.75 -20.27
CA ALA A 422 -15.93 -13.72 -21.64
C ALA A 422 -16.90 -14.39 -22.62
N LEU A 423 -17.38 -15.60 -22.33
CA LEU A 423 -18.31 -16.33 -23.22
C LEU A 423 -19.60 -15.53 -23.44
N VAL A 424 -20.25 -15.07 -22.37
CA VAL A 424 -21.48 -14.28 -22.47
C VAL A 424 -21.23 -12.99 -23.26
N SER A 425 -20.04 -12.39 -23.10
CA SER A 425 -19.66 -11.11 -23.69
C SER A 425 -19.24 -11.15 -25.15
N TYR A 426 -18.75 -12.28 -25.64
CA TYR A 426 -18.21 -12.40 -27.00
C TYR A 426 -19.08 -13.28 -27.92
N LEU A 427 -20.06 -14.00 -27.38
CA LEU A 427 -21.03 -14.71 -28.21
C LEU A 427 -21.98 -13.70 -28.89
N PRO A 428 -22.19 -13.79 -30.21
CA PRO A 428 -22.90 -12.76 -30.98
C PRO A 428 -24.43 -12.78 -30.79
N PHE A 429 -24.97 -13.74 -30.02
CA PHE A 429 -26.41 -14.01 -29.93
C PHE A 429 -27.25 -12.85 -29.37
N TRP A 430 -26.65 -11.98 -28.55
CA TRP A 430 -27.35 -10.93 -27.79
C TRP A 430 -26.78 -9.51 -28.02
N GLN A 431 -25.91 -9.35 -29.02
CA GLN A 431 -25.14 -8.13 -29.28
C GLN A 431 -25.86 -7.17 -30.25
N ASN A 432 -27.12 -6.83 -29.96
CA ASN A 432 -27.93 -5.97 -30.82
C ASN A 432 -28.78 -4.96 -30.02
N GLY A 433 -28.77 -3.70 -30.45
CA GLY A 433 -29.55 -2.62 -29.85
C GLY A 433 -29.35 -2.50 -28.34
N ILE A 434 -30.42 -2.66 -27.57
CA ILE A 434 -30.43 -2.63 -26.10
C ILE A 434 -29.62 -3.80 -25.50
N GLY A 435 -29.58 -4.96 -26.17
CA GLY A 435 -28.83 -6.13 -25.71
C GLY A 435 -27.34 -5.86 -25.57
N GLU A 436 -26.75 -5.12 -26.52
CA GLU A 436 -25.33 -4.72 -26.46
C GLU A 436 -25.04 -3.82 -25.25
N VAL A 437 -25.94 -2.89 -24.92
CA VAL A 437 -25.80 -2.00 -23.75
C VAL A 437 -25.83 -2.79 -22.44
N ILE A 438 -26.78 -3.73 -22.31
CA ILE A 438 -26.86 -4.62 -21.15
C ILE A 438 -25.59 -5.45 -21.02
N LEU A 439 -25.13 -6.02 -22.14
CA LEU A 439 -23.96 -6.88 -22.19
C LEU A 439 -22.67 -6.12 -21.87
N GLN A 440 -22.56 -4.88 -22.34
CA GLN A 440 -21.44 -4.02 -22.05
C GLN A 440 -21.37 -3.70 -20.55
N GLY A 441 -22.51 -3.36 -19.93
CA GLY A 441 -22.60 -3.08 -18.50
C GLY A 441 -22.29 -4.31 -17.66
N PHE A 442 -22.81 -5.46 -18.06
CA PHE A 442 -22.44 -6.76 -17.49
C PHE A 442 -20.92 -6.96 -17.57
N TYR A 443 -20.30 -6.86 -18.74
CA TYR A 443 -18.88 -7.15 -18.87
C TYR A 443 -17.98 -6.23 -18.06
N MET A 444 -18.17 -4.91 -18.20
CA MET A 444 -17.37 -3.92 -17.47
C MET A 444 -17.42 -4.18 -15.98
N HIS A 445 -18.63 -4.30 -15.43
CA HIS A 445 -18.82 -4.42 -14.00
C HIS A 445 -18.35 -5.79 -13.49
N GLN A 446 -18.78 -6.88 -14.14
CA GLN A 446 -18.44 -8.23 -13.72
C GLN A 446 -16.94 -8.50 -13.81
N ALA A 447 -16.24 -7.95 -14.80
CA ALA A 447 -14.79 -8.05 -14.86
C ALA A 447 -14.16 -7.43 -13.60
N VAL A 448 -14.53 -6.20 -13.22
CA VAL A 448 -13.98 -5.53 -12.04
C VAL A 448 -14.27 -6.31 -10.74
N GLY A 449 -15.51 -6.75 -10.52
CA GLY A 449 -15.88 -7.39 -9.26
C GLY A 449 -15.59 -8.87 -9.16
N LEU A 450 -16.00 -9.64 -10.15
CA LEU A 450 -15.88 -11.09 -10.08
C LEU A 450 -14.52 -11.57 -10.53
N TRP A 451 -13.81 -10.85 -11.41
CA TRP A 451 -12.43 -11.18 -11.74
C TRP A 451 -11.43 -10.47 -10.82
N PHE A 452 -11.28 -9.15 -10.92
CA PHE A 452 -10.22 -8.44 -10.17
C PHE A 452 -10.45 -8.45 -8.65
N MET A 453 -11.64 -8.03 -8.21
CA MET A 453 -11.90 -7.88 -6.78
C MET A 453 -11.87 -9.23 -6.08
N MET A 454 -12.62 -10.23 -6.54
CA MET A 454 -12.58 -11.57 -5.94
C MET A 454 -11.16 -12.12 -5.85
N PHE A 455 -10.36 -12.01 -6.91
CA PHE A 455 -9.00 -12.53 -6.89
C PHE A 455 -8.13 -11.78 -5.86
N CYS A 456 -8.17 -10.44 -5.85
CA CYS A 456 -7.43 -9.62 -4.89
C CYS A 456 -7.87 -9.84 -3.44
N LEU A 457 -9.16 -10.04 -3.18
CA LEU A 457 -9.66 -10.44 -1.87
C LEU A 457 -9.10 -11.80 -1.46
N GLY A 458 -9.02 -12.75 -2.38
CA GLY A 458 -8.33 -14.03 -2.17
C GLY A 458 -6.87 -13.84 -1.79
N LEU A 459 -6.14 -12.94 -2.45
CA LEU A 459 -4.76 -12.58 -2.08
C LEU A 459 -4.68 -11.99 -0.66
N LEU A 460 -5.61 -11.11 -0.27
CA LEU A 460 -5.66 -10.55 1.08
C LEU A 460 -5.88 -11.62 2.16
N TYR A 461 -6.80 -12.56 1.92
CA TYR A 461 -7.05 -13.69 2.82
C TYR A 461 -5.82 -14.58 3.03
N TYR A 462 -4.89 -14.63 2.07
CA TYR A 462 -3.62 -15.30 2.24
C TYR A 462 -2.57 -14.40 2.91
N PHE A 463 -2.33 -13.21 2.36
CA PHE A 463 -1.20 -12.39 2.75
C PHE A 463 -1.36 -11.76 4.12
N LEU A 464 -2.56 -11.30 4.52
CA LEU A 464 -2.71 -10.64 5.82
C LEU A 464 -2.38 -11.58 6.99
N PRO A 465 -2.97 -12.79 7.09
CA PRO A 465 -2.56 -13.75 8.12
C PRO A 465 -1.07 -14.09 8.08
N GLN A 466 -0.53 -14.26 6.86
CA GLN A 466 0.86 -14.61 6.64
C GLN A 466 1.85 -13.51 7.04
N GLN A 467 1.53 -12.23 6.81
CA GLN A 467 2.39 -11.11 7.19
C GLN A 467 2.34 -10.84 8.70
N PHE A 468 1.17 -11.04 9.33
CA PHE A 468 1.03 -10.83 10.78
C PHE A 468 1.42 -12.04 11.61
N ASN A 469 1.51 -13.22 11.01
CA ASN A 469 1.64 -14.52 11.69
C ASN A 469 0.53 -14.74 12.73
N LYS A 470 -0.72 -14.50 12.32
CA LYS A 470 -1.92 -14.69 13.15
C LYS A 470 -3.11 -15.05 12.27
N PRO A 471 -4.14 -15.73 12.79
CA PRO A 471 -5.31 -16.09 12.00
C PRO A 471 -6.06 -14.85 11.50
N ILE A 472 -6.84 -15.04 10.44
CA ILE A 472 -7.83 -14.06 10.01
C ILE A 472 -8.86 -13.85 11.13
N TYR A 473 -9.36 -12.63 11.30
CA TYR A 473 -10.21 -12.28 12.43
C TYR A 473 -11.47 -13.15 12.57
N SER A 474 -12.25 -13.31 11.49
CA SER A 474 -13.48 -14.10 11.51
C SER A 474 -13.64 -14.91 10.23
N TYR A 475 -13.74 -16.23 10.38
CA TYR A 475 -14.05 -17.12 9.27
C TYR A 475 -15.47 -16.87 8.75
N SER A 476 -16.46 -16.76 9.63
CA SER A 476 -17.87 -16.58 9.26
C SER A 476 -18.11 -15.28 8.49
N LEU A 477 -17.46 -14.17 8.87
CA LEU A 477 -17.54 -12.93 8.09
C LEU A 477 -16.94 -13.10 6.69
N GLY A 478 -15.89 -13.91 6.55
CA GLY A 478 -15.31 -14.19 5.25
C GLY A 478 -16.25 -15.01 4.35
N VAL A 479 -16.93 -16.01 4.93
CA VAL A 479 -17.95 -16.83 4.22
C VAL A 479 -19.15 -15.98 3.82
N LEU A 480 -19.66 -15.14 4.74
CA LEU A 480 -20.74 -14.20 4.45
C LEU A 480 -20.36 -13.26 3.30
N ALA A 481 -19.17 -12.65 3.38
CA ALA A 481 -18.68 -11.76 2.33
C ALA A 481 -18.56 -12.47 0.97
N PHE A 482 -18.11 -13.73 0.96
CA PHE A 482 -17.91 -14.49 -0.27
C PHE A 482 -19.24 -14.72 -1.00
N TRP A 483 -20.22 -15.30 -0.31
CA TRP A 483 -21.50 -15.66 -0.93
C TRP A 483 -22.35 -14.45 -1.27
N THR A 484 -22.39 -13.46 -0.38
CA THR A 484 -23.15 -12.23 -0.65
C THR A 484 -22.51 -11.40 -1.76
N GLN A 485 -21.19 -11.44 -1.93
CA GLN A 485 -20.57 -10.83 -3.11
C GLN A 485 -21.06 -11.51 -4.38
N ILE A 486 -20.98 -12.84 -4.48
CA ILE A 486 -21.42 -13.54 -5.70
C ILE A 486 -22.88 -13.21 -6.00
N LEU A 487 -23.75 -13.26 -5.00
CA LEU A 487 -25.18 -12.97 -5.15
C LEU A 487 -25.45 -11.54 -5.64
N PHE A 488 -24.94 -10.54 -4.94
CA PHE A 488 -25.28 -9.15 -5.23
C PHE A 488 -24.53 -8.62 -6.45
N TYR A 489 -23.25 -8.96 -6.61
CA TYR A 489 -22.43 -8.41 -7.68
C TYR A 489 -22.96 -8.78 -9.07
N THR A 490 -23.49 -10.00 -9.23
CA THR A 490 -24.09 -10.46 -10.51
C THR A 490 -25.28 -9.64 -11.00
N LEU A 491 -25.89 -8.83 -10.14
CA LEU A 491 -27.09 -8.05 -10.47
C LEU A 491 -26.79 -6.62 -10.93
N ILE A 492 -25.54 -6.16 -10.84
CA ILE A 492 -25.24 -4.71 -10.79
C ILE A 492 -24.91 -4.10 -12.15
N GLY A 493 -24.58 -4.89 -13.17
CA GLY A 493 -24.00 -4.37 -14.42
C GLY A 493 -24.73 -3.18 -15.06
N THR A 494 -26.06 -3.12 -14.97
CA THR A 494 -26.86 -2.03 -15.57
C THR A 494 -26.87 -0.72 -14.77
N HIS A 495 -26.23 -0.65 -13.60
CA HIS A 495 -26.06 0.60 -12.85
C HIS A 495 -25.18 1.63 -13.58
N HIS A 496 -24.42 1.19 -14.59
CA HIS A 496 -23.64 2.06 -15.46
C HIS A 496 -24.52 2.83 -16.44
N PHE A 497 -25.78 2.44 -16.59
CA PHE A 497 -26.70 2.95 -17.60
C PHE A 497 -28.03 3.39 -16.98
N VAL A 498 -27.97 3.95 -15.77
CA VAL A 498 -29.13 4.57 -15.13
C VAL A 498 -29.54 5.80 -15.96
N PHE A 499 -30.84 5.97 -16.20
CA PHE A 499 -31.43 6.95 -17.14
C PHE A 499 -31.14 6.72 -18.64
N SER A 500 -30.60 5.56 -19.03
CA SER A 500 -30.53 5.16 -20.44
C SER A 500 -31.87 4.58 -20.95
N ALA A 501 -31.88 4.13 -22.20
CA ALA A 501 -33.00 3.40 -22.82
C ALA A 501 -33.25 2.01 -22.21
N LEU A 502 -32.47 1.55 -21.23
CA LEU A 502 -32.72 0.30 -20.53
C LEU A 502 -34.04 0.33 -19.75
N PRO A 503 -34.78 -0.79 -19.65
CA PRO A 503 -36.00 -0.85 -18.85
C PRO A 503 -35.78 -0.39 -17.40
N TRP A 504 -36.71 0.42 -16.88
CA TRP A 504 -36.59 1.01 -15.54
C TRP A 504 -36.47 -0.02 -14.41
N TRP A 505 -37.14 -1.17 -14.55
CA TRP A 505 -37.07 -2.26 -13.59
C TRP A 505 -35.64 -2.83 -13.51
N LEU A 506 -34.96 -2.97 -14.65
CA LEU A 506 -33.61 -3.52 -14.73
C LEU A 506 -32.60 -2.57 -14.08
N GLN A 507 -32.76 -1.26 -14.30
CA GLN A 507 -31.96 -0.23 -13.62
C GLN A 507 -32.20 -0.29 -12.09
N THR A 508 -33.46 -0.42 -11.65
CA THR A 508 -33.79 -0.54 -10.22
C THR A 508 -33.19 -1.78 -9.58
N THR A 509 -33.23 -2.93 -10.26
CA THR A 509 -32.61 -4.17 -9.77
C THR A 509 -31.10 -4.00 -9.55
N ALA A 510 -30.41 -3.33 -10.47
CA ALA A 510 -28.98 -3.07 -10.31
C ALA A 510 -28.66 -2.08 -9.19
N ILE A 511 -29.53 -1.10 -8.94
CA ILE A 511 -29.41 -0.21 -7.78
C ILE A 511 -29.59 -1.00 -6.48
N VAL A 512 -30.58 -1.88 -6.40
CA VAL A 512 -30.79 -2.76 -5.23
C VAL A 512 -29.59 -3.68 -5.03
N GLY A 513 -29.05 -4.28 -6.09
CA GLY A 513 -27.81 -5.05 -6.03
C GLY A 513 -26.62 -4.21 -5.52
N SER A 514 -26.50 -2.97 -5.99
CA SER A 514 -25.46 -2.02 -5.55
C SER A 514 -25.55 -1.70 -4.06
N VAL A 515 -26.77 -1.59 -3.52
CA VAL A 515 -26.98 -1.43 -2.07
C VAL A 515 -26.69 -2.74 -1.32
N GLY A 516 -27.08 -3.89 -1.88
CA GLY A 516 -26.76 -5.20 -1.32
C GLY A 516 -25.26 -5.43 -1.14
N MET A 517 -24.42 -4.84 -2.00
CA MET A 517 -22.96 -4.88 -1.90
C MET A 517 -22.39 -4.28 -0.62
N LEU A 518 -23.14 -3.45 0.11
CA LEU A 518 -22.70 -2.96 1.42
C LEU A 518 -22.45 -4.12 2.40
N ILE A 519 -23.19 -5.23 2.28
CA ILE A 519 -23.03 -6.41 3.13
C ILE A 519 -21.65 -7.08 2.95
N PRO A 520 -21.26 -7.55 1.76
CA PRO A 520 -19.96 -8.17 1.55
C PRO A 520 -18.79 -7.20 1.76
N VAL A 521 -18.94 -5.94 1.35
CA VAL A 521 -17.88 -4.93 1.51
C VAL A 521 -17.61 -4.65 2.98
N THR A 522 -18.66 -4.44 3.80
CA THR A 522 -18.52 -4.24 5.25
C THR A 522 -17.90 -5.46 5.91
N SER A 523 -18.44 -6.64 5.59
CA SER A 523 -17.99 -7.91 6.18
C SER A 523 -16.52 -8.17 5.90
N GLY A 524 -16.09 -8.01 4.65
CA GLY A 524 -14.68 -8.14 4.24
C GLY A 524 -13.80 -7.08 4.90
N THR A 525 -14.23 -5.81 4.88
CA THR A 525 -13.47 -4.70 5.48
C THR A 525 -13.23 -4.90 6.97
N ILE A 526 -14.27 -5.25 7.74
CA ILE A 526 -14.14 -5.54 9.16
C ILE A 526 -13.18 -6.70 9.38
N ASN A 527 -13.31 -7.77 8.58
CA ASN A 527 -12.46 -8.93 8.69
C ASN A 527 -10.98 -8.58 8.50
N PHE A 528 -10.66 -7.81 7.46
CA PHE A 528 -9.29 -7.38 7.18
C PHE A 528 -8.78 -6.38 8.22
N LEU A 529 -9.51 -5.30 8.51
CA LEU A 529 -9.08 -4.26 9.47
C LEU A 529 -8.92 -4.81 10.89
N MET A 530 -9.80 -5.70 11.34
CA MET A 530 -9.63 -6.37 12.64
C MET A 530 -8.44 -7.33 12.62
N THR A 531 -8.07 -7.87 11.46
CA THR A 531 -6.80 -8.59 11.29
C THR A 531 -5.59 -7.64 11.36
N PHE A 532 -5.71 -6.32 11.30
CA PHE A 532 -4.60 -5.42 11.65
C PHE A 532 -4.49 -5.15 13.15
N LYS A 533 -5.54 -5.43 13.94
CA LYS A 533 -5.61 -5.14 15.38
C LYS A 533 -4.44 -5.76 16.15
N GLY A 534 -3.77 -4.95 16.98
CA GLY A 534 -2.60 -5.35 17.76
C GLY A 534 -1.30 -5.52 16.95
N GLY A 535 -1.31 -5.22 15.64
CA GLY A 535 -0.15 -5.39 14.75
C GLY A 535 0.45 -4.08 14.22
N TRP A 536 0.05 -2.91 14.74
CA TRP A 536 0.43 -1.61 14.19
C TRP A 536 1.94 -1.37 14.11
N ASP A 537 2.71 -1.87 15.06
CA ASP A 537 4.18 -1.78 15.04
C ASP A 537 4.80 -2.56 13.87
N LYS A 538 4.13 -3.62 13.39
CA LYS A 538 4.57 -4.34 12.18
C LYS A 538 4.25 -3.55 10.91
N VAL A 539 3.16 -2.79 10.89
CA VAL A 539 2.76 -1.99 9.73
C VAL A 539 3.81 -0.94 9.42
N THR A 540 4.23 -0.16 10.43
CA THR A 540 5.19 0.94 10.26
C THR A 540 6.59 0.48 9.82
N ASN A 541 6.92 -0.76 10.18
CA ASN A 541 8.22 -1.37 9.90
C ASN A 541 8.21 -2.27 8.67
N SER A 542 7.06 -2.69 8.11
CA SER A 542 7.01 -3.59 6.95
C SER A 542 7.03 -2.84 5.62
N TYR A 543 7.48 -3.52 4.55
CA TYR A 543 7.42 -3.00 3.18
C TYR A 543 6.04 -3.14 2.56
N SER A 544 5.35 -4.26 2.83
CA SER A 544 4.10 -4.64 2.18
C SER A 544 2.85 -4.24 2.97
N LEU A 545 2.90 -4.27 4.31
CA LEU A 545 1.72 -4.01 5.15
C LEU A 545 1.10 -2.62 4.97
N PRO A 546 1.85 -1.51 4.80
CA PRO A 546 1.25 -0.21 4.49
C PRO A 546 0.43 -0.24 3.21
N PHE A 547 0.93 -0.89 2.15
CA PHE A 547 0.21 -1.04 0.89
C PHE A 547 -1.06 -1.88 1.06
N PHE A 548 -1.00 -3.00 1.79
CA PHE A 548 -2.20 -3.79 2.09
C PHE A 548 -3.23 -2.99 2.89
N LEU A 549 -2.81 -2.22 3.88
CA LEU A 549 -3.70 -1.39 4.68
C LEU A 549 -4.42 -0.36 3.81
N VAL A 550 -3.67 0.36 2.96
CA VAL A 550 -4.24 1.33 2.03
C VAL A 550 -5.20 0.64 1.05
N GLY A 551 -4.84 -0.52 0.50
CA GLY A 551 -5.71 -1.30 -0.37
C GLY A 551 -7.03 -1.71 0.30
N VAL A 552 -7.00 -2.10 1.58
CA VAL A 552 -8.21 -2.41 2.37
C VAL A 552 -9.05 -1.16 2.65
N ILE A 553 -8.41 -0.01 2.88
CA ILE A 553 -9.11 1.26 3.11
C ILE A 553 -9.82 1.70 1.84
N TYR A 554 -9.14 1.65 0.68
CA TYR A 554 -9.78 1.93 -0.59
C TYR A 554 -10.80 0.87 -0.98
N TYR A 555 -10.65 -0.38 -0.53
CA TYR A 555 -11.68 -1.40 -0.74
C TYR A 555 -13.00 -0.98 -0.09
N PHE A 556 -12.93 -0.47 1.13
CA PHE A 556 -14.09 0.11 1.79
C PHE A 556 -14.60 1.34 1.04
N THR A 557 -13.74 2.35 0.82
CA THR A 557 -14.19 3.65 0.34
C THR A 557 -14.62 3.63 -1.12
N GLY A 558 -13.84 3.01 -2.01
CA GLY A 558 -14.17 2.88 -3.42
C GLY A 558 -15.44 2.06 -3.64
N SER A 559 -15.63 0.96 -2.91
CA SER A 559 -16.82 0.13 -3.09
C SER A 559 -18.09 0.81 -2.55
N TYR A 560 -18.02 1.48 -1.39
CA TYR A 560 -19.14 2.28 -0.88
C TYR A 560 -19.45 3.48 -1.79
N GLN A 561 -18.43 4.11 -2.37
CA GLN A 561 -18.61 5.19 -3.34
C GLN A 561 -19.35 4.67 -4.58
N GLY A 562 -19.04 3.46 -5.05
CA GLY A 562 -19.78 2.83 -6.15
C GLY A 562 -21.27 2.65 -5.86
N THR A 563 -21.63 2.27 -4.63
CA THR A 563 -23.04 2.26 -4.19
C THR A 563 -23.65 3.65 -4.20
N ALA A 564 -22.92 4.68 -3.76
CA ALA A 564 -23.38 6.06 -3.78
C ALA A 564 -23.59 6.59 -5.20
N GLU A 565 -22.75 6.20 -6.17
CA GLU A 565 -22.88 6.55 -7.59
C GLU A 565 -24.03 5.83 -8.31
N ALA A 566 -24.50 4.71 -7.76
CA ALA A 566 -25.62 3.96 -8.33
C ALA A 566 -26.97 4.63 -8.07
N PHE A 567 -27.11 5.46 -7.02
CA PHE A 567 -28.38 6.12 -6.75
C PHE A 567 -28.76 7.07 -7.88
N ARG A 568 -30.04 7.08 -8.25
CA ARG A 568 -30.56 7.93 -9.34
C ARG A 568 -30.21 9.41 -9.14
N SER A 569 -30.39 9.93 -7.94
CA SER A 569 -30.15 11.35 -7.65
C SER A 569 -28.71 11.79 -7.89
N THR A 570 -27.74 10.97 -7.48
CA THR A 570 -26.32 11.24 -7.66
C THR A 570 -25.83 10.87 -9.06
N ASN A 571 -26.32 9.76 -9.62
CA ASN A 571 -26.01 9.34 -10.98
C ASN A 571 -26.41 10.43 -11.99
N LEU A 572 -27.55 11.10 -11.79
CA LEU A 572 -27.98 12.22 -12.62
C LEU A 572 -26.95 13.35 -12.71
N ILE A 573 -26.13 13.54 -11.66
CA ILE A 573 -25.10 14.58 -11.60
C ILE A 573 -23.75 14.05 -12.10
N TRP A 574 -23.38 12.83 -11.70
CA TRP A 574 -22.03 12.31 -11.90
C TRP A 574 -21.84 11.52 -13.19
N HIS A 575 -22.90 10.98 -13.77
CA HIS A 575 -22.80 10.21 -15.00
C HIS A 575 -22.26 11.07 -16.16
N PHE A 576 -21.40 10.49 -16.99
CA PHE A 576 -20.62 11.17 -18.04
C PHE A 576 -19.61 12.24 -17.58
N THR A 577 -19.42 12.44 -16.27
CA THR A 577 -18.43 13.40 -15.74
C THR A 577 -17.11 12.71 -15.34
N ASP A 578 -16.07 13.51 -15.05
CA ASP A 578 -14.79 13.00 -14.53
C ASP A 578 -14.88 12.36 -13.14
N PHE A 579 -16.03 12.45 -12.46
CA PHE A 579 -16.26 11.75 -11.20
C PHE A 579 -16.13 10.23 -11.37
N THR A 580 -16.70 9.66 -12.44
CA THR A 580 -16.60 8.22 -12.73
C THR A 580 -15.16 7.80 -13.07
N ILE A 581 -14.38 8.70 -13.68
CA ILE A 581 -12.95 8.46 -13.92
C ILE A 581 -12.20 8.37 -12.58
N ALA A 582 -12.49 9.27 -11.64
CA ALA A 582 -11.92 9.21 -10.30
C ALA A 582 -12.31 7.92 -9.57
N HIS A 583 -13.58 7.52 -9.61
CA HIS A 583 -14.05 6.24 -9.06
C HIS A 583 -13.27 5.04 -9.59
N SER A 584 -13.11 4.96 -10.91
CA SER A 584 -12.37 3.88 -11.56
C SER A 584 -10.91 3.83 -11.09
N HIS A 585 -10.25 4.98 -10.91
CA HIS A 585 -8.88 5.03 -10.40
C HIS A 585 -8.81 4.65 -8.91
N ILE A 586 -9.79 5.07 -8.09
CA ILE A 586 -9.87 4.64 -6.70
C ILE A 586 -9.98 3.11 -6.62
N THR A 587 -10.80 2.50 -7.46
CA THR A 587 -11.04 1.05 -7.42
C THR A 587 -9.88 0.26 -8.03
N MET A 588 -9.47 0.54 -9.27
CA MET A 588 -8.42 -0.21 -9.97
C MET A 588 -7.01 0.13 -9.47
N TYR A 589 -6.74 1.38 -9.11
CA TYR A 589 -5.44 1.75 -8.56
C TYR A 589 -5.42 1.57 -7.04
N GLY A 590 -6.30 2.28 -6.33
CA GLY A 590 -6.34 2.30 -4.87
C GLY A 590 -6.58 0.94 -4.21
N ILE A 591 -7.35 0.05 -4.83
CA ILE A 591 -7.59 -1.31 -4.33
C ILE A 591 -6.65 -2.30 -5.01
N ILE A 592 -6.87 -2.56 -6.29
CA ILE A 592 -6.26 -3.68 -7.02
C ILE A 592 -4.73 -3.49 -7.10
N SER A 593 -4.27 -2.34 -7.58
CA SER A 593 -2.83 -2.10 -7.73
C SER A 593 -2.10 -2.05 -6.39
N PHE A 594 -2.65 -1.40 -5.35
CA PHE A 594 -2.04 -1.42 -4.01
C PHE A 594 -1.94 -2.83 -3.41
N ILE A 595 -2.94 -3.70 -3.61
CA ILE A 595 -2.86 -5.11 -3.18
C ILE A 595 -1.79 -5.87 -3.95
N ILE A 596 -1.68 -5.66 -5.27
CA ILE A 596 -0.65 -6.28 -6.10
C ILE A 596 0.75 -5.79 -5.69
N PHE A 597 0.94 -4.48 -5.50
CA PHE A 597 2.20 -3.89 -5.01
C PHE A 597 2.60 -4.51 -3.67
N ALA A 598 1.65 -4.63 -2.74
CA ALA A 598 1.87 -5.26 -1.45
C ALA A 598 2.27 -6.73 -1.59
N GLY A 599 1.60 -7.47 -2.48
CA GLY A 599 1.92 -8.85 -2.83
C GLY A 599 3.34 -9.00 -3.36
N ILE A 600 3.74 -8.17 -4.33
CA ILE A 600 5.08 -8.15 -4.92
C ILE A 600 6.14 -7.94 -3.82
N TYR A 601 6.00 -6.91 -2.98
CA TYR A 601 6.93 -6.66 -1.87
C TYR A 601 6.88 -7.73 -0.79
N ALA A 602 5.80 -8.51 -0.69
CA ALA A 602 5.69 -9.62 0.23
C ALA A 602 6.37 -10.90 -0.29
N ILE A 603 6.39 -11.15 -1.60
CA ILE A 603 6.87 -12.42 -2.17
C ILE A 603 8.22 -12.33 -2.85
N VAL A 604 8.53 -11.25 -3.59
CA VAL A 604 9.76 -11.20 -4.39
C VAL A 604 11.01 -11.34 -3.52
N PRO A 605 11.15 -10.63 -2.38
CA PRO A 605 12.30 -10.83 -1.48
C PRO A 605 12.40 -12.26 -0.93
N ARG A 606 11.27 -12.96 -0.79
CA ARG A 606 11.24 -14.34 -0.30
C ARG A 606 11.66 -15.34 -1.37
N LEU A 607 11.40 -15.02 -2.63
CA LEU A 607 11.76 -15.84 -3.78
C LEU A 607 13.23 -15.65 -4.16
N THR A 608 13.75 -14.42 -4.07
CA THR A 608 15.10 -14.08 -4.50
C THR A 608 16.12 -13.98 -3.37
N GLY A 609 15.67 -13.88 -2.11
CA GLY A 609 16.52 -13.64 -0.94
C GLY A 609 17.01 -12.19 -0.80
N LYS A 610 16.61 -11.28 -1.71
CA LYS A 610 17.11 -9.91 -1.79
C LYS A 610 16.03 -8.90 -1.43
N GLU A 611 16.38 -7.98 -0.53
CA GLU A 611 15.47 -6.93 -0.06
C GLU A 611 15.62 -5.65 -0.88
N PRO A 612 14.52 -4.92 -1.14
CA PRO A 612 14.58 -3.64 -1.84
C PRO A 612 15.13 -2.52 -0.92
N PRO A 613 15.71 -1.45 -1.49
CA PRO A 613 16.10 -0.28 -0.72
C PRO A 613 14.91 0.36 0.00
N GLN A 614 14.99 0.54 1.32
CA GLN A 614 13.84 0.99 2.12
C GLN A 614 13.28 2.35 1.69
N ILE A 615 14.19 3.28 1.37
CA ILE A 615 13.84 4.63 0.92
C ILE A 615 13.03 4.57 -0.36
N MET A 616 13.39 3.68 -1.29
CA MET A 616 12.71 3.52 -2.57
C MET A 616 11.35 2.85 -2.42
N VAL A 617 11.17 1.94 -1.47
CA VAL A 617 9.83 1.42 -1.11
C VAL A 617 8.95 2.53 -0.55
N GLY A 618 9.50 3.37 0.34
CA GLY A 618 8.81 4.54 0.87
C GLY A 618 8.44 5.55 -0.21
N ALA A 619 9.34 5.82 -1.14
CA ALA A 619 9.10 6.70 -2.27
C ALA A 619 7.97 6.17 -3.17
N HIS A 620 8.01 4.88 -3.54
CA HIS A 620 6.92 4.25 -4.29
C HIS A 620 5.58 4.40 -3.55
N PHE A 621 5.54 4.08 -2.25
CA PHE A 621 4.31 4.17 -1.45
C PHE A 621 3.72 5.59 -1.44
N TRP A 622 4.53 6.61 -1.13
CA TRP A 622 4.03 7.97 -0.99
C TRP A 622 3.70 8.62 -2.33
N LEU A 623 4.51 8.38 -3.37
CA LEU A 623 4.21 8.86 -4.72
C LEU A 623 2.91 8.25 -5.23
N ALA A 624 2.70 6.94 -5.04
CA ALA A 624 1.46 6.28 -5.42
C ALA A 624 0.25 6.82 -4.64
N LEU A 625 0.37 6.96 -3.32
CA LEU A 625 -0.75 7.39 -2.47
C LEU A 625 -1.11 8.86 -2.69
N ILE A 626 -0.13 9.76 -2.63
CA ILE A 626 -0.37 11.21 -2.80
C ILE A 626 -0.77 11.49 -4.25
N GLY A 627 -0.13 10.84 -5.21
CA GLY A 627 -0.50 10.94 -6.62
C GLY A 627 -1.96 10.55 -6.87
N LEU A 628 -2.41 9.42 -6.32
CA LEU A 628 -3.81 9.00 -6.42
C LEU A 628 -4.78 10.04 -5.81
N GLN A 629 -4.41 10.69 -4.71
CA GLN A 629 -5.25 11.72 -4.08
C GLN A 629 -5.34 12.98 -4.94
N PHE A 630 -4.20 13.44 -5.47
CA PHE A 630 -4.13 14.60 -6.37
C PHE A 630 -4.80 14.32 -7.72
N TYR A 631 -4.90 13.04 -8.11
CA TYR A 631 -5.67 12.62 -9.26
C TYR A 631 -7.17 12.65 -8.99
N THR A 632 -7.61 11.98 -7.93
CA THR A 632 -9.03 11.63 -7.75
C THR A 632 -9.85 12.76 -7.14
N ILE A 633 -9.36 13.44 -6.10
CA ILE A 633 -10.10 14.49 -5.40
C ILE A 633 -10.48 15.64 -6.36
N PRO A 634 -9.55 16.21 -7.15
CA PRO A 634 -9.88 17.28 -8.07
C PRO A 634 -10.89 16.85 -9.14
N LEU A 635 -10.78 15.62 -9.66
CA LEU A 635 -11.74 15.11 -10.64
C LEU A 635 -13.14 14.88 -10.05
N MET A 636 -13.26 14.49 -8.78
CA MET A 636 -14.58 14.38 -8.14
C MET A 636 -15.21 15.75 -7.92
N ILE A 637 -14.42 16.75 -7.52
CA ILE A 637 -14.90 18.13 -7.38
C ILE A 637 -15.30 18.69 -8.75
N GLY A 638 -14.38 18.69 -9.72
CA GLY A 638 -14.61 19.19 -11.07
C GLY A 638 -15.75 18.45 -11.78
N GLY A 639 -15.80 17.13 -11.66
CA GLY A 639 -16.88 16.30 -12.21
C GLY A 639 -18.25 16.66 -11.64
N THR A 640 -18.33 16.91 -10.33
CA THR A 640 -19.57 17.39 -9.71
C THR A 640 -19.96 18.76 -10.25
N LEU A 641 -19.03 19.72 -10.32
CA LEU A 641 -19.32 21.05 -10.85
C LEU A 641 -19.72 21.03 -12.34
N LYS A 642 -19.10 20.17 -13.13
CA LYS A 642 -19.47 19.91 -14.52
C LYS A 642 -20.90 19.41 -14.64
N GLY A 643 -21.28 18.40 -13.85
CA GLY A 643 -22.64 17.87 -13.82
C GLY A 643 -23.69 18.92 -13.44
N LEU A 644 -23.36 19.77 -12.46
CA LEU A 644 -24.23 20.89 -12.06
C LEU A 644 -24.36 21.94 -13.16
N SER A 645 -23.26 22.29 -13.83
CA SER A 645 -23.26 23.22 -14.98
C SER A 645 -24.18 22.74 -16.10
N TRP A 646 -24.18 21.43 -16.40
CA TRP A 646 -25.10 20.84 -17.38
C TRP A 646 -26.55 20.87 -16.91
N GLY A 647 -26.76 20.57 -15.62
CA GLY A 647 -28.08 20.66 -14.99
C GLY A 647 -28.67 22.07 -14.99
N ASP A 648 -27.85 23.11 -15.03
CA ASP A 648 -28.22 24.52 -15.15
C ASP A 648 -28.40 24.98 -16.62
N ALA A 649 -28.32 24.05 -17.58
CA ALA A 649 -28.42 24.31 -19.02
C ALA A 649 -27.40 25.34 -19.56
N ARG A 650 -26.21 25.45 -18.92
CA ARG A 650 -25.13 26.30 -19.42
C ARG A 650 -24.52 25.71 -20.70
N PRO A 651 -23.94 26.54 -21.60
CA PRO A 651 -23.25 26.05 -22.79
C PRO A 651 -22.20 24.99 -22.44
N PHE A 652 -22.17 23.89 -23.19
CA PHE A 652 -21.26 22.76 -22.92
C PHE A 652 -19.79 23.19 -22.82
N ILE A 653 -19.37 24.14 -23.66
CA ILE A 653 -17.99 24.67 -23.67
C ILE A 653 -17.60 25.31 -22.33
N GLU A 654 -18.52 25.92 -21.59
CA GLU A 654 -18.22 26.47 -20.26
C GLU A 654 -17.82 25.37 -19.28
N SER A 655 -18.48 24.21 -19.36
CA SER A 655 -18.14 23.04 -18.53
C SER A 655 -16.76 22.45 -18.88
N VAL A 656 -16.31 22.60 -20.12
CA VAL A 656 -14.97 22.20 -20.58
C VAL A 656 -13.92 23.17 -20.03
N VAL A 657 -14.14 24.48 -20.15
CA VAL A 657 -13.25 25.51 -19.61
C VAL A 657 -13.15 25.40 -18.09
N LEU A 658 -14.28 25.18 -17.40
CA LEU A 658 -14.36 24.92 -15.96
C LEU A 658 -13.44 23.78 -15.50
N MET A 659 -13.26 22.75 -16.34
CA MET A 659 -12.45 21.59 -15.99
C MET A 659 -10.94 21.80 -16.10
N GLY A 660 -10.48 22.83 -16.82
CA GLY A 660 -9.05 23.06 -17.08
C GLY A 660 -8.15 22.91 -15.85
N PRO A 661 -8.44 23.61 -14.73
CA PRO A 661 -7.66 23.49 -13.49
C PRO A 661 -7.68 22.08 -12.88
N TYR A 662 -8.79 21.36 -12.98
CA TYR A 662 -8.94 20.01 -12.42
C TYR A 662 -8.18 18.97 -13.26
N TRP A 663 -8.13 19.14 -14.58
CA TRP A 663 -7.31 18.30 -15.46
C TRP A 663 -5.81 18.55 -15.26
N LEU A 664 -5.41 19.78 -14.92
CA LEU A 664 -4.02 20.06 -14.52
C LEU A 664 -3.63 19.27 -13.27
N TRP A 665 -4.45 19.32 -12.21
CA TRP A 665 -4.18 18.52 -11.01
C TRP A 665 -4.20 17.02 -11.26
N ARG A 666 -5.07 16.55 -12.16
CA ARG A 666 -5.06 15.16 -12.63
C ARG A 666 -3.70 14.79 -13.24
N ALA A 667 -3.14 15.63 -14.12
CA ALA A 667 -1.83 15.39 -14.72
C ALA A 667 -0.71 15.40 -13.66
N ILE A 668 -0.74 16.33 -12.69
CA ILE A 668 0.23 16.35 -11.58
C ILE A 668 0.16 15.05 -10.75
N GLY A 669 -1.05 14.63 -10.38
CA GLY A 669 -1.26 13.37 -9.66
C GLY A 669 -0.84 12.14 -10.48
N GLY A 670 -1.16 12.14 -11.77
CA GLY A 670 -0.78 11.11 -12.74
C GLY A 670 0.74 10.97 -12.87
N SER A 671 1.46 12.09 -13.00
CA SER A 671 2.93 12.16 -13.00
C SER A 671 3.53 11.54 -11.73
N MET A 672 2.97 11.82 -10.55
CA MET A 672 3.42 11.21 -9.30
C MET A 672 3.18 9.70 -9.28
N MET A 673 1.99 9.24 -9.73
CA MET A 673 1.68 7.81 -9.85
C MET A 673 2.64 7.12 -10.83
N TRP A 674 2.88 7.73 -12.00
CA TRP A 674 3.79 7.21 -13.01
C TRP A 674 5.23 7.09 -12.51
N LEU A 675 5.76 8.12 -11.84
CA LEU A 675 7.06 8.06 -11.16
C LEU A 675 7.11 6.93 -10.13
N SER A 676 6.01 6.69 -9.41
CA SER A 676 5.92 5.59 -8.45
C SER A 676 6.10 4.21 -9.13
N HIS A 677 5.61 4.03 -10.35
CA HIS A 677 5.77 2.79 -11.13
C HIS A 677 7.22 2.58 -11.59
N LEU A 678 7.91 3.66 -11.98
CA LEU A 678 9.34 3.58 -12.28
C LEU A 678 10.15 3.17 -11.05
N VAL A 679 9.80 3.71 -9.87
CA VAL A 679 10.42 3.30 -8.61
C VAL A 679 10.12 1.84 -8.28
N LEU A 680 8.90 1.34 -8.56
CA LEU A 680 8.58 -0.08 -8.43
C LEU A 680 9.43 -0.94 -9.37
N ALA A 681 9.56 -0.56 -10.64
CA ALA A 681 10.38 -1.26 -11.62
C ALA A 681 11.85 -1.32 -11.19
N TYR A 682 12.41 -0.21 -10.70
CA TYR A 682 13.74 -0.16 -10.13
C TYR A 682 13.91 -1.07 -8.90
N ASN A 683 12.95 -1.05 -7.98
CA ASN A 683 12.96 -1.94 -6.82
C ASN A 683 12.91 -3.42 -7.23
N LEU A 684 12.07 -3.76 -8.20
CA LEU A 684 11.98 -5.12 -8.73
C LEU A 684 13.32 -5.55 -9.35
N TYR A 685 13.92 -4.69 -10.16
CA TYR A 685 15.25 -4.92 -10.72
C TYR A 685 16.28 -5.20 -9.62
N LYS A 686 16.34 -4.38 -8.56
CA LYS A 686 17.26 -4.59 -7.43
C LYS A 686 17.01 -5.89 -6.67
N MET A 687 15.76 -6.33 -6.56
CA MET A 687 15.43 -7.60 -5.89
C MET A 687 15.73 -8.84 -6.75
N VAL A 688 15.77 -8.72 -8.08
CA VAL A 688 15.96 -9.85 -9.00
C VAL A 688 17.39 -9.95 -9.52
N TYR A 689 18.01 -8.82 -9.85
CA TYR A 689 19.31 -8.78 -10.51
C TYR A 689 20.41 -9.45 -9.65
N PRO A 690 21.27 -10.31 -10.23
CA PRO A 690 22.44 -10.85 -9.55
C PRO A 690 23.39 -9.73 -9.12
N SER A 691 23.35 -9.35 -7.84
CA SER A 691 24.47 -8.66 -7.21
C SER A 691 25.33 -9.73 -6.56
N GLU A 692 26.64 -9.71 -6.82
CA GLU A 692 27.60 -10.42 -5.97
C GLU A 692 27.35 -9.92 -4.54
N GLU A 693 26.93 -10.81 -3.63
CA GLU A 693 26.92 -10.46 -2.21
C GLU A 693 28.39 -10.28 -1.83
N PHE A 694 28.81 -9.03 -1.67
CA PHE A 694 30.11 -8.70 -1.11
C PHE A 694 30.13 -9.18 0.33
N THR A 695 30.52 -10.43 0.55
CA THR A 695 30.78 -10.92 1.90
C THR A 695 32.03 -10.18 2.35
N VAL A 696 31.92 -9.33 3.37
CA VAL A 696 33.09 -8.62 3.97
C VAL A 696 34.25 -9.60 4.20
N LYS A 697 33.93 -10.85 4.58
CA LYS A 697 34.89 -11.94 4.71
C LYS A 697 35.65 -12.25 3.42
N GLU A 698 34.97 -12.40 2.29
CA GLU A 698 35.59 -12.73 0.99
C GLU A 698 36.44 -11.58 0.46
N GLU A 699 35.98 -10.33 0.61
CA GLU A 699 36.75 -9.16 0.18
C GLU A 699 37.97 -8.92 1.09
N VAL A 700 37.82 -9.11 2.41
CA VAL A 700 38.95 -9.10 3.34
C VAL A 700 39.94 -10.20 2.99
N PHE A 701 39.50 -11.42 2.66
CA PHE A 701 40.40 -12.49 2.21
C PHE A 701 41.05 -12.17 0.86
N LYS A 702 40.34 -11.51 -0.07
CA LYS A 702 40.89 -11.08 -1.37
C LYS A 702 41.96 -9.99 -1.19
N ILE A 703 41.71 -9.03 -0.32
CA ILE A 703 42.66 -7.97 0.07
C ILE A 703 43.87 -8.57 0.81
N LEU A 704 43.64 -9.52 1.72
CA LEU A 704 44.72 -10.22 2.44
C LEU A 704 45.56 -11.08 1.50
N LYS A 705 44.94 -11.74 0.52
CA LYS A 705 45.64 -12.54 -0.50
C LYS A 705 46.47 -11.65 -1.43
N GLN A 706 45.93 -10.52 -1.88
CA GLN A 706 46.70 -9.50 -2.60
C GLN A 706 47.88 -8.95 -1.78
N LYS A 707 47.69 -8.73 -0.47
CA LYS A 707 48.79 -8.31 0.42
C LYS A 707 49.82 -9.41 0.67
N ALA A 708 49.40 -10.68 0.74
CA ALA A 708 50.31 -11.81 0.91
C ALA A 708 51.16 -12.06 -0.34
N ASP A 709 50.55 -11.93 -1.54
CA ASP A 709 51.27 -12.05 -2.82
C ASP A 709 52.28 -10.91 -3.02
N LEU A 710 52.02 -9.71 -2.48
CA LEU A 710 52.97 -8.58 -2.47
C LEU A 710 54.09 -8.70 -1.43
N ASN A 711 53.90 -9.50 -0.37
CA ASN A 711 54.83 -9.65 0.75
C ASN A 711 55.55 -11.00 0.74
N THR A 712 55.59 -11.73 -0.38
CA THR A 712 56.43 -12.94 -0.46
C THR A 712 57.90 -12.50 -0.39
N PRO A 713 58.64 -12.77 0.68
CA PRO A 713 60.07 -12.56 0.66
C PRO A 713 60.63 -13.61 -0.30
N LEU A 714 61.41 -13.18 -1.28
CA LEU A 714 62.38 -14.07 -1.93
C LEU A 714 63.32 -14.57 -0.83
N ILE A 715 62.96 -15.68 -0.18
CA ILE A 715 63.89 -16.44 0.65
C ILE A 715 64.88 -17.05 -0.34
N LYS A 716 65.94 -16.29 -0.66
CA LYS A 716 67.20 -16.86 -1.10
C LYS A 716 67.76 -17.65 0.08
N THR A 717 67.61 -18.96 0.03
CA THR A 717 68.42 -19.87 0.82
C THR A 717 69.81 -19.92 0.19
N ASP A 718 70.67 -18.95 0.52
CA ASP A 718 72.11 -19.05 0.29
C ASP A 718 72.76 -19.54 1.59
N HIS A 719 72.83 -20.86 1.78
CA HIS A 719 73.80 -21.51 2.67
C HIS A 719 74.09 -22.94 2.17
N GLU A 720 75.20 -23.09 1.46
CA GLU A 720 76.13 -24.22 1.59
C GLU A 720 77.56 -23.65 1.69
N PRO A 721 78.51 -24.38 2.32
CA PRO A 721 79.50 -23.81 3.23
C PRO A 721 80.82 -23.40 2.54
N ILE A 722 81.50 -22.41 3.13
CA ILE A 722 82.86 -22.45 3.72
C ILE A 722 83.02 -21.22 4.62
#